data_AF-A0A923Y4U5-F1
#
_entry.id   AF-A0A923Y4U5-F1
#
_cell.length_a   1.000
_cell.length_b   1.000
_cell.length_c   1.000
_cell.angle_alpha   90.00
_cell.angle_beta   90.00
_cell.angle_gamma   90.00
#
_symmetry.space_group_name_H-M   'P 1'
#
loop_
_entity.id
_entity.type
_entity.pdbx_description
1 polymer ?
#
loop_
_entity_poly.entity_id
_entity_poly.type
_entity_poly.pdbx_seq_one_letter_code
_entity_poly.pdbx_strand_id
1 'polypeptide(L)'
;MKHHHPDSAHRITFGLGVIALACTLAACGGDTTLARNDPPAYLGSIKQTAYDGNTDDLLTAGLGKTGIQQASLALAVSTAVPGALPFADPNLPTAVELRRATIYNRYRSILDMTPEGGFGILYGPNVTSAGVVTAGEGKVAGTEFIGFSDDGSGTKNVTMMVQLPASFDPLNPCIITATSSGSQGVYGALSTGEWGLKKGCAVAYTDKGTGTAPHDLQNDTVPLIDGTRTTSAAAGMNAAFRAPLTAAELAAFNTATPNRFAFKHAHSQQNPERDWGRYTLQAIEFAFYVINEKFGAIDASGDRLKSYVPGNTIVIASSVSNGGGAALAAAEQDTLGLIGGVAVAEPAVELPASPGVSVKRGATTLAVSGKTLLDFTTTANLYQSCASLSTQLAGTPYQANYAAFFGFFAGNRCASLKAKGLLTATTLAAQADEALQKLRDYGWEGDSDQLHASLAAFEVAPAVGVTFANALSRASVKDNLCGYSFASTTSAGVINTLAPEVLAQLAATGNGVPPSNGIQLINNRNVAGPVRDLVSASPSTGVPDLNLDGAICLRDLVTGSDAAALKLQAGVDETRRNGNLRGKPAIIVHGRADALLPVSHTSRPYYALNKVAEGAASKLSYIEVTNAQHFDAFIGLPAVLPGYDSRFVPLHVYLNRALDAVYANLKSGTPLPGSQVLRTVPRGGTAGAAPAITAANVPAFVATPGAADAIGFSGSTVTIPD
;
A
#
# COMPACT_ATOMS: atom_id res chain seq x y z
N MET A 1 -66.43 15.70 -24.08
CA MET A 1 -67.66 16.15 -23.38
C MET A 1 -67.44 17.57 -22.87
N LYS A 2 -68.49 18.41 -22.85
CA LYS A 2 -68.68 19.74 -22.19
C LYS A 2 -67.44 20.44 -21.58
N HIS A 3 -67.02 21.59 -22.13
CA HIS A 3 -67.18 22.97 -21.58
C HIS A 3 -66.26 23.28 -20.36
N HIS A 4 -65.56 24.43 -20.26
CA HIS A 4 -65.99 25.82 -20.53
C HIS A 4 -64.90 26.76 -21.11
N HIS A 5 -65.38 27.76 -21.87
CA HIS A 5 -64.80 29.11 -22.11
C HIS A 5 -65.45 30.12 -21.13
N PRO A 6 -65.10 31.44 -21.04
CA PRO A 6 -64.38 32.31 -22.00
C PRO A 6 -63.15 33.03 -21.36
N ASP A 7 -62.63 34.22 -21.70
CA ASP A 7 -62.89 35.34 -22.65
C ASP A 7 -61.52 35.94 -23.10
N SER A 8 -61.32 36.57 -24.27
CA SER A 8 -61.64 37.96 -24.74
C SER A 8 -61.05 39.09 -23.87
N ALA A 9 -60.31 40.13 -24.35
CA ALA A 9 -59.74 40.52 -25.65
C ALA A 9 -58.65 41.63 -25.40
N HIS A 10 -57.95 42.32 -26.33
CA HIS A 10 -58.05 42.38 -27.80
C HIS A 10 -56.71 42.65 -28.56
N ARG A 11 -56.37 43.90 -28.96
CA ARG A 11 -55.15 44.37 -29.68
C ARG A 11 -54.95 45.89 -29.46
N ILE A 12 -53.72 46.44 -29.60
CA ILE A 12 -53.32 47.50 -30.58
C ILE A 12 -51.93 48.16 -30.29
N THR A 13 -51.12 48.25 -31.36
CA THR A 13 -49.89 49.03 -31.72
C THR A 13 -48.78 49.50 -30.75
N PHE A 14 -47.57 49.43 -31.32
CA PHE A 14 -46.30 50.07 -30.95
C PHE A 14 -46.35 51.57 -30.61
N GLY A 15 -45.46 51.98 -29.69
CA GLY A 15 -44.88 53.32 -29.62
C GLY A 15 -43.37 53.22 -29.36
N LEU A 16 -42.55 53.93 -30.14
CA LEU A 16 -41.09 53.99 -29.90
C LEU A 16 -40.80 54.85 -28.67
N GLY A 17 -40.14 54.27 -27.67
CA GLY A 17 -39.56 54.99 -26.53
C GLY A 17 -38.06 54.79 -26.49
N VAL A 18 -37.28 55.81 -26.85
CA VAL A 18 -35.82 55.80 -26.65
C VAL A 18 -35.54 56.04 -25.17
N ILE A 19 -35.16 54.97 -24.45
CA ILE A 19 -34.68 55.07 -23.07
C ILE A 19 -33.17 54.82 -23.10
N ALA A 20 -32.40 55.89 -22.89
CA ALA A 20 -30.96 55.79 -22.66
C ALA A 20 -30.72 55.21 -21.26
N LEU A 21 -30.57 53.88 -21.18
CA LEU A 21 -30.22 53.21 -19.93
C LEU A 21 -28.70 53.37 -19.71
N ALA A 22 -28.33 54.24 -18.77
CA ALA A 22 -26.93 54.48 -18.42
C ALA A 22 -26.29 53.21 -17.84
N CYS A 23 -25.12 52.83 -18.36
CA CYS A 23 -24.35 51.71 -17.85
C CYS A 23 -23.84 51.98 -16.43
N THR A 24 -24.52 51.45 -15.42
CA THR A 24 -23.91 51.20 -14.11
C THR A 24 -23.23 49.84 -14.14
N LEU A 25 -21.93 49.82 -14.45
CA LEU A 25 -21.09 48.68 -14.07
C LEU A 25 -21.04 48.63 -12.55
N ALA A 26 -21.93 47.86 -11.94
CA ALA A 26 -21.79 47.40 -10.58
C ALA A 26 -20.60 46.43 -10.54
N ALA A 27 -19.40 46.98 -10.41
CA ALA A 27 -18.21 46.23 -10.06
C ALA A 27 -18.42 45.68 -8.65
N CYS A 28 -18.95 44.46 -8.55
CA CYS A 28 -18.89 43.65 -7.33
C CYS A 28 -17.43 43.26 -7.09
N GLY A 29 -16.64 44.21 -6.61
CA GLY A 29 -15.37 43.96 -5.94
C GLY A 29 -15.67 43.22 -4.65
N GLY A 30 -15.78 41.89 -4.75
CA GLY A 30 -15.76 41.03 -3.58
C GLY A 30 -14.34 41.05 -3.03
N ASP A 31 -14.12 41.75 -1.92
CA ASP A 31 -12.92 41.57 -1.09
C ASP A 31 -12.91 40.15 -0.53
N THR A 32 -12.42 39.20 -1.34
CA THR A 32 -12.07 37.86 -0.86
C THR A 32 -10.75 37.97 -0.12
N THR A 33 -10.81 38.45 1.13
CA THR A 33 -9.69 38.37 2.06
C THR A 33 -9.35 36.89 2.25
N LEU A 34 -8.24 36.47 1.63
CA LEU A 34 -7.76 35.10 1.77
C LEU A 34 -7.44 34.85 3.24
N ALA A 35 -7.84 33.70 3.75
CA ALA A 35 -7.53 33.33 5.14
C ALA A 35 -6.02 33.13 5.33
N ARG A 36 -5.52 33.43 6.53
CA ARG A 36 -4.13 33.17 6.89
C ARG A 36 -3.78 31.68 6.78
N ASN A 37 -2.53 31.42 6.40
CA ASN A 37 -1.96 30.08 6.29
C ASN A 37 -1.53 29.52 7.65
N ASP A 38 -2.46 29.36 8.59
CA ASP A 38 -2.16 28.68 9.85
C ASP A 38 -1.84 27.19 9.62
N PRO A 39 -0.85 26.61 10.35
CA PRO A 39 -0.56 25.19 10.30
C PRO A 39 -1.76 24.36 10.80
N PRO A 40 -2.05 23.19 10.20
CA PRO A 40 -3.15 22.34 10.66
C PRO A 40 -2.98 21.89 12.11
N ALA A 41 -4.06 21.92 12.90
CA ALA A 41 -4.00 21.74 14.36
C ALA A 41 -3.50 20.36 14.85
N TYR A 42 -3.51 19.33 13.99
CA TYR A 42 -2.95 18.00 14.29
C TYR A 42 -1.44 17.91 14.05
N LEU A 43 -0.84 18.91 13.39
CA LEU A 43 0.54 18.86 12.90
C LEU A 43 1.49 19.34 14.00
N GLY A 44 2.36 18.45 14.46
CA GLY A 44 3.45 18.79 15.37
C GLY A 44 4.58 19.58 14.69
N SER A 45 5.67 19.78 15.42
CA SER A 45 6.86 20.50 14.91
C SER A 45 7.36 19.95 13.58
N ILE A 46 7.55 20.83 12.60
CA ILE A 46 7.99 20.48 11.24
C ILE A 46 9.51 20.62 11.16
N LYS A 47 10.20 19.54 10.77
CA LYS A 47 11.61 19.57 10.36
C LYS A 47 11.66 19.81 8.85
N GLN A 48 12.36 20.86 8.43
CA GLN A 48 12.58 21.20 7.03
C GLN A 48 14.03 20.87 6.62
N THR A 49 14.25 20.34 5.43
CA THR A 49 15.60 20.13 4.86
C THR A 49 15.59 20.40 3.35
N ALA A 50 16.56 21.17 2.88
CA ALA A 50 16.71 21.52 1.46
C ALA A 50 17.80 20.65 0.82
N TYR A 51 17.58 20.26 -0.44
CA TYR A 51 18.45 19.35 -1.20
C TYR A 51 18.82 19.98 -2.55
N ASP A 52 20.10 19.87 -2.92
CA ASP A 52 20.68 20.57 -4.07
C ASP A 52 20.41 19.89 -5.42
N GLY A 53 19.99 18.62 -5.42
CA GLY A 53 19.81 17.80 -6.62
C GLY A 53 21.11 17.27 -7.21
N ASN A 54 22.26 17.51 -6.57
CA ASN A 54 23.59 17.13 -7.03
C ASN A 54 24.22 16.12 -6.06
N THR A 55 24.46 16.54 -4.82
CA THR A 55 25.06 15.71 -3.75
C THR A 55 24.01 14.96 -2.95
N ASP A 56 22.81 15.53 -2.79
CA ASP A 56 21.65 14.89 -2.18
C ASP A 56 20.36 15.43 -2.84
N ASP A 57 19.28 14.66 -2.83
CA ASP A 57 18.06 14.96 -3.58
C ASP A 57 16.81 14.34 -2.93
N LEU A 58 15.63 14.83 -3.33
CA LEU A 58 14.35 14.38 -2.80
C LEU A 58 14.04 12.92 -3.15
N LEU A 59 14.45 12.48 -4.35
CA LEU A 59 14.01 11.22 -4.93
C LEU A 59 14.97 10.07 -4.64
N THR A 60 16.28 10.30 -4.77
CA THR A 60 17.31 9.23 -4.72
C THR A 60 18.33 9.39 -3.58
N ALA A 61 18.16 10.39 -2.70
CA ALA A 61 19.13 10.74 -1.66
C ALA A 61 20.57 10.93 -2.18
N GLY A 62 20.74 11.46 -3.39
CA GLY A 62 22.02 11.65 -4.06
C GLY A 62 22.53 10.43 -4.84
N LEU A 63 21.88 9.27 -4.79
CA LEU A 63 22.35 8.04 -5.43
C LEU A 63 22.19 8.02 -6.96
N GLY A 64 21.18 8.72 -7.49
CA GLY A 64 20.76 8.63 -8.89
C GLY A 64 20.13 7.29 -9.26
N LYS A 65 19.57 7.21 -10.47
CA LYS A 65 19.12 5.97 -11.13
C LYS A 65 20.15 4.85 -10.99
N THR A 66 21.42 5.14 -11.28
CA THR A 66 22.50 4.16 -11.31
C THR A 66 22.81 3.64 -9.90
N GLY A 67 22.81 4.50 -8.88
CA GLY A 67 23.07 4.09 -7.49
C GLY A 67 21.95 3.24 -6.88
N ILE A 68 20.68 3.56 -7.12
CA ILE A 68 19.55 2.77 -6.58
C ILE A 68 19.38 1.41 -7.29
N GLN A 69 19.80 1.30 -8.55
CA GLN A 69 19.73 0.06 -9.32
C GLN A 69 20.69 -1.02 -8.80
N GLN A 70 21.84 -0.64 -8.25
CA GLN A 70 22.92 -1.59 -7.95
C GLN A 70 22.48 -2.69 -6.98
N ALA A 71 22.89 -3.93 -7.24
CA ALA A 71 22.48 -5.10 -6.45
C ALA A 71 23.11 -5.14 -5.04
N SER A 72 24.19 -4.40 -4.82
CA SER A 72 24.85 -4.25 -3.52
C SER A 72 25.20 -2.79 -3.25
N LEU A 73 24.82 -2.31 -2.07
CA LEU A 73 25.20 -1.01 -1.53
C LEU A 73 26.73 -0.79 -1.55
N ALA A 74 27.51 -1.85 -1.39
CA ALA A 74 28.97 -1.80 -1.35
C ALA A 74 29.64 -1.69 -2.74
N LEU A 75 28.93 -1.98 -3.83
CA LEU A 75 29.48 -1.91 -5.20
C LEU A 75 29.22 -0.55 -5.90
N ALA A 76 28.34 0.28 -5.32
CA ALA A 76 28.08 1.65 -5.79
C ALA A 76 29.28 2.61 -5.67
N VAL A 77 30.39 2.11 -5.12
CA VAL A 77 31.67 2.80 -4.90
C VAL A 77 32.53 2.87 -6.18
N SER A 78 32.22 2.10 -7.23
CA SER A 78 33.17 1.86 -8.34
C SER A 78 33.39 3.03 -9.32
N THR A 79 32.50 4.02 -9.42
CA THR A 79 32.67 5.17 -10.34
C THR A 79 32.04 6.46 -9.82
N ALA A 80 32.87 7.36 -9.29
CA ALA A 80 32.63 8.82 -9.20
C ALA A 80 31.27 9.33 -8.62
N VAL A 81 30.61 8.56 -7.74
CA VAL A 81 29.47 9.04 -6.94
C VAL A 81 29.89 9.15 -5.47
N PRO A 82 30.12 10.37 -4.94
CA PRO A 82 30.29 10.56 -3.50
C PRO A 82 28.96 10.26 -2.79
N GLY A 83 28.94 9.30 -1.86
CA GLY A 83 27.83 9.17 -0.89
C GLY A 83 27.03 7.87 -0.84
N ALA A 84 27.38 6.82 -1.60
CA ALA A 84 26.86 5.47 -1.35
C ALA A 84 27.73 4.75 -0.29
N LEU A 85 27.19 4.56 0.92
CA LEU A 85 27.99 4.33 2.14
C LEU A 85 27.57 3.04 2.87
N PRO A 86 28.52 2.21 3.36
CA PRO A 86 28.29 1.51 4.62
C PRO A 86 28.15 2.55 5.75
N PHE A 87 27.28 2.30 6.73
CA PHE A 87 27.13 3.18 7.90
C PHE A 87 28.49 3.42 8.56
N ALA A 88 28.86 4.67 8.81
CA ALA A 88 30.15 5.04 9.39
C ALA A 88 30.36 4.42 10.79
N ASP A 89 29.26 4.34 11.57
CA ASP A 89 29.11 3.40 12.67
C ASP A 89 27.81 2.59 12.45
N PRO A 90 27.89 1.28 12.17
CA PRO A 90 26.72 0.41 12.00
C PRO A 90 25.78 0.35 13.22
N ASN A 91 26.26 0.67 14.42
CA ASN A 91 25.49 0.69 15.67
C ASN A 91 24.84 2.05 15.94
N LEU A 92 25.39 3.12 15.37
CA LEU A 92 24.95 4.50 15.57
C LEU A 92 24.79 5.26 14.25
N PRO A 93 24.00 4.74 13.29
CA PRO A 93 23.83 5.34 11.98
C PRO A 93 23.13 6.70 12.10
N THR A 94 23.64 7.70 11.36
CA THR A 94 23.05 9.04 11.37
C THR A 94 21.71 9.08 10.64
N ALA A 95 20.89 10.07 10.96
CA ALA A 95 19.62 10.33 10.27
C ALA A 95 19.77 10.46 8.74
N VAL A 96 20.90 10.99 8.25
CA VAL A 96 21.18 11.15 6.81
C VAL A 96 21.49 9.81 6.15
N GLU A 97 22.31 8.98 6.80
CA GLU A 97 22.60 7.62 6.31
C GLU A 97 21.34 6.74 6.33
N LEU A 98 20.55 6.82 7.40
CA LEU A 98 19.26 6.11 7.52
C LEU A 98 18.26 6.57 6.45
N ARG A 99 18.16 7.88 6.16
CA ARG A 99 17.34 8.38 5.04
C ARG A 99 17.79 7.77 3.73
N ARG A 100 19.08 7.85 3.40
CA ARG A 100 19.64 7.31 2.13
C ARG A 100 19.44 5.81 1.98
N ALA A 101 19.74 5.04 3.03
CA ALA A 101 19.51 3.59 3.06
C ALA A 101 18.01 3.24 2.95
N THR A 102 17.13 4.05 3.57
CA THR A 102 15.68 3.89 3.41
C THR A 102 15.27 4.10 1.96
N ILE A 103 15.64 5.24 1.35
CA ILE A 103 15.29 5.55 -0.04
C ILE A 103 15.75 4.42 -0.98
N TYR A 104 17.00 3.97 -0.87
CA TYR A 104 17.51 2.81 -1.62
C TYR A 104 16.65 1.55 -1.43
N ASN A 105 16.35 1.16 -0.19
CA ASN A 105 15.60 -0.07 0.08
C ASN A 105 14.14 0.01 -0.38
N ARG A 106 13.46 1.17 -0.25
CA ARG A 106 12.04 1.31 -0.62
C ARG A 106 11.80 1.23 -2.13
N TYR A 107 12.76 1.64 -2.95
CA TYR A 107 12.72 1.37 -4.40
C TYR A 107 12.74 -0.14 -4.66
N ARG A 108 13.74 -0.82 -4.09
CA ARG A 108 14.02 -2.24 -4.33
C ARG A 108 12.99 -3.20 -3.71
N SER A 109 12.23 -2.74 -2.71
CA SER A 109 11.15 -3.52 -2.09
C SER A 109 9.81 -3.40 -2.82
N ILE A 110 9.70 -2.55 -3.85
CA ILE A 110 8.46 -2.35 -4.61
C ILE A 110 8.67 -2.68 -6.08
N LEU A 111 9.73 -2.18 -6.73
CA LEU A 111 9.91 -2.27 -8.18
C LEU A 111 10.82 -3.43 -8.62
N ASP A 112 10.58 -3.95 -9.82
CA ASP A 112 11.62 -4.66 -10.58
C ASP A 112 12.71 -3.63 -10.93
N MET A 113 13.94 -3.87 -10.47
CA MET A 113 15.09 -2.98 -10.64
C MET A 113 16.00 -3.40 -11.81
N THR A 114 15.66 -4.47 -12.53
CA THR A 114 16.47 -4.98 -13.64
C THR A 114 16.29 -4.11 -14.90
N PRO A 115 17.37 -3.83 -15.67
CA PRO A 115 17.25 -3.23 -16.99
C PRO A 115 16.30 -4.02 -17.89
N GLU A 116 16.39 -5.35 -17.83
CA GLU A 116 15.59 -6.29 -18.62
C GLU A 116 14.10 -6.23 -18.26
N GLY A 117 13.76 -5.95 -16.99
CA GLY A 117 12.40 -5.69 -16.52
C GLY A 117 11.84 -4.32 -16.92
N GLY A 118 12.71 -3.40 -17.36
CA GLY A 118 12.35 -2.07 -17.82
C GLY A 118 12.78 -0.93 -16.89
N PHE A 119 13.52 -1.21 -15.81
CA PHE A 119 14.07 -0.14 -14.97
C PHE A 119 15.09 0.69 -15.75
N GLY A 120 14.87 2.00 -15.78
CA GLY A 120 15.62 2.97 -16.57
C GLY A 120 15.18 3.11 -18.03
N ILE A 121 14.18 2.34 -18.47
CA ILE A 121 13.64 2.32 -19.84
C ILE A 121 12.15 2.69 -19.85
N LEU A 122 11.34 2.05 -19.01
CA LEU A 122 9.90 2.26 -18.89
C LEU A 122 9.52 3.13 -17.66
N TYR A 123 10.35 3.08 -16.61
CA TYR A 123 10.19 3.80 -15.34
C TYR A 123 11.56 3.94 -14.65
N GLY A 124 11.63 4.64 -13.52
CA GLY A 124 12.88 4.91 -12.78
C GLY A 124 13.45 6.30 -13.10
N PRO A 125 14.33 6.86 -12.25
CA PRO A 125 14.56 8.31 -12.17
C PRO A 125 14.93 9.03 -13.48
N ASN A 126 15.67 8.39 -14.37
CA ASN A 126 16.12 8.97 -15.65
C ASN A 126 15.04 9.04 -16.74
N VAL A 127 13.90 8.38 -16.57
CA VAL A 127 12.76 8.41 -17.50
C VAL A 127 11.89 9.63 -17.17
N THR A 128 11.69 10.56 -18.10
CA THR A 128 10.89 11.77 -17.84
C THR A 128 9.42 11.45 -17.59
N SER A 129 8.66 12.43 -17.09
CA SER A 129 7.21 12.37 -16.97
C SER A 129 6.44 12.36 -18.31
N ALA A 130 7.15 12.30 -19.44
CA ALA A 130 6.63 12.03 -20.78
C ALA A 130 7.10 10.66 -21.34
N GLY A 131 7.71 9.81 -20.51
CA GLY A 131 8.21 8.49 -20.90
C GLY A 131 9.52 8.52 -21.70
N VAL A 132 10.23 9.65 -21.75
CA VAL A 132 11.48 9.78 -22.52
C VAL A 132 12.67 9.37 -21.66
N VAL A 133 13.45 8.39 -22.12
CA VAL A 133 14.71 7.99 -21.47
C VAL A 133 15.75 9.10 -21.63
N THR A 134 16.31 9.58 -20.53
CA THR A 134 17.43 10.54 -20.54
C THR A 134 18.75 9.88 -20.14
N ALA A 135 19.87 10.54 -20.48
CA ALA A 135 21.20 10.19 -20.01
C ALA A 135 21.52 10.68 -18.58
N GLY A 136 20.59 11.42 -17.94
CA GLY A 136 20.78 11.96 -16.60
C GLY A 136 20.46 10.97 -15.49
N GLU A 137 20.95 11.23 -14.28
CA GLU A 137 20.70 10.38 -13.11
C GLU A 137 19.32 10.56 -12.46
N GLY A 138 18.51 11.52 -12.93
CA GLY A 138 17.12 11.71 -12.49
C GLY A 138 16.93 12.30 -11.08
N LYS A 139 17.99 12.89 -10.50
CA LYS A 139 17.95 13.53 -9.17
C LYS A 139 17.02 14.75 -9.17
N VAL A 140 16.32 14.97 -8.05
CA VAL A 140 15.35 16.07 -7.90
C VAL A 140 15.73 17.01 -6.74
N ALA A 141 16.19 18.22 -7.07
CA ALA A 141 16.40 19.29 -6.10
C ALA A 141 15.07 19.76 -5.48
N GLY A 142 15.11 20.28 -4.25
CA GLY A 142 13.92 20.86 -3.62
C GLY A 142 13.97 20.91 -2.10
N THR A 143 12.82 20.75 -1.45
CA THR A 143 12.70 20.84 0.02
C THR A 143 11.76 19.75 0.55
N GLU A 144 12.21 19.07 1.59
CA GLU A 144 11.46 18.06 2.35
C GLU A 144 11.01 18.67 3.67
N PHE A 145 9.76 18.44 4.05
CA PHE A 145 9.14 18.88 5.29
C PHE A 145 8.55 17.65 5.96
N ILE A 146 8.96 17.31 7.18
CA ILE A 146 8.52 16.11 7.89
C ILE A 146 8.04 16.46 9.30
N GLY A 147 6.94 15.84 9.73
CA GLY A 147 6.32 16.05 11.04
C GLY A 147 5.40 14.90 11.43
N PHE A 148 4.89 14.94 12.67
CA PHE A 148 3.86 14.00 13.12
C PHE A 148 2.47 14.62 13.00
N SER A 149 1.50 13.82 12.59
CA SER A 149 0.08 14.01 12.90
C SER A 149 -0.25 13.27 14.18
N ASP A 150 -0.65 14.02 15.21
CA ASP A 150 -1.01 13.52 16.52
C ASP A 150 -2.10 14.44 17.14
N ASP A 151 -2.64 14.08 18.31
CA ASP A 151 -3.60 14.89 19.06
C ASP A 151 -2.98 15.56 20.30
N GLY A 152 -1.65 15.55 20.40
CA GLY A 152 -0.88 16.06 21.53
C GLY A 152 -0.60 15.02 22.61
N SER A 153 -1.05 13.76 22.42
CA SER A 153 -0.76 12.65 23.33
C SER A 153 0.61 12.00 23.08
N GLY A 154 1.15 12.12 21.86
CA GLY A 154 2.32 11.37 21.40
C GLY A 154 2.07 9.87 21.23
N THR A 155 0.80 9.44 21.14
CA THR A 155 0.42 8.02 21.06
C THR A 155 0.07 7.55 19.63
N LYS A 156 -0.27 8.47 18.73
CA LYS A 156 -0.52 8.19 17.31
C LYS A 156 0.75 8.39 16.50
N ASN A 157 1.34 9.57 16.63
CA ASN A 157 2.57 10.02 15.95
C ASN A 157 2.65 9.51 14.50
N VAL A 158 1.62 9.77 13.70
CA VAL A 158 1.57 9.35 12.29
C VAL A 158 2.55 10.21 11.50
N THR A 159 3.58 9.59 10.91
CA THR A 159 4.59 10.36 10.18
C THR A 159 3.99 10.86 8.87
N MET A 160 4.10 12.16 8.63
CA MET A 160 3.71 12.82 7.39
C MET A 160 4.91 13.58 6.83
N MET A 161 5.01 13.61 5.51
CA MET A 161 6.08 14.30 4.80
C MET A 161 5.55 14.97 3.54
N VAL A 162 6.00 16.18 3.26
CA VAL A 162 5.80 16.87 1.98
C VAL A 162 7.14 17.03 1.31
N GLN A 163 7.27 16.56 0.08
CA GLN A 163 8.39 16.89 -0.79
C GLN A 163 7.92 17.90 -1.83
N LEU A 164 8.55 19.08 -1.84
CA LEU A 164 8.25 20.17 -2.75
C LEU A 164 9.47 20.38 -3.68
N PRO A 165 9.39 19.96 -4.95
CA PRO A 165 10.51 20.06 -5.87
C PRO A 165 10.84 21.52 -6.20
N ALA A 166 12.10 21.80 -6.51
CA ALA A 166 12.54 23.12 -6.97
C ALA A 166 11.90 23.52 -8.32
N SER A 167 11.42 22.54 -9.09
CA SER A 167 10.69 22.69 -10.35
C SER A 167 9.17 22.84 -10.17
N PHE A 168 8.67 23.11 -8.96
CA PHE A 168 7.25 23.34 -8.73
C PHE A 168 6.75 24.58 -9.49
N ASP A 169 5.70 24.42 -10.28
CA ASP A 169 5.10 25.50 -11.07
C ASP A 169 3.90 26.13 -10.31
N PRO A 170 4.05 27.36 -9.76
CA PRO A 170 2.96 28.05 -9.07
C PRO A 170 1.79 28.45 -10.00
N LEU A 171 1.98 28.46 -11.32
CA LEU A 171 0.90 28.74 -12.29
C LEU A 171 0.13 27.47 -12.67
N ASN A 172 0.70 26.29 -12.42
CA ASN A 172 0.08 24.99 -12.68
C ASN A 172 0.18 24.07 -11.45
N PRO A 173 -0.26 24.51 -10.25
CA PRO A 173 0.04 23.83 -9.00
C PRO A 173 -0.63 22.46 -8.94
N CYS A 174 0.13 21.46 -8.51
CA CYS A 174 -0.36 20.11 -8.33
C CYS A 174 0.20 19.41 -7.09
N ILE A 175 -0.60 18.53 -6.51
CA ILE A 175 -0.29 17.64 -5.39
C ILE A 175 -0.62 16.21 -5.82
N ILE A 176 0.24 15.25 -5.45
CA ILE A 176 -0.10 13.83 -5.49
C ILE A 176 0.14 13.21 -4.11
N THR A 177 -0.73 12.30 -3.66
CA THR A 177 -0.46 11.50 -2.47
C THR A 177 0.41 10.30 -2.81
N ALA A 178 1.37 10.00 -1.94
CA ALA A 178 2.16 8.78 -1.95
C ALA A 178 2.06 8.14 -0.55
N THR A 179 0.86 7.66 -0.23
CA THR A 179 0.60 6.97 1.05
C THR A 179 1.30 5.61 1.06
N SER A 180 1.95 5.23 2.18
CA SER A 180 2.83 4.06 2.19
C SER A 180 2.12 2.73 1.85
N SER A 181 2.81 1.86 1.11
CA SER A 181 2.36 0.49 0.84
C SER A 181 2.68 -0.44 2.02
N GLY A 182 1.92 -1.52 2.21
CA GLY A 182 2.12 -2.49 3.29
C GLY A 182 2.00 -1.85 4.67
N SER A 183 3.02 -2.04 5.51
CA SER A 183 3.17 -1.35 6.81
C SER A 183 4.44 -0.50 6.85
N GLN A 184 4.85 0.01 5.68
CA GLN A 184 6.09 0.75 5.55
C GLN A 184 6.00 2.15 6.17
N GLY A 185 7.15 2.72 6.51
CA GLY A 185 7.27 4.12 6.95
C GLY A 185 6.92 5.11 5.83
N VAL A 186 7.06 6.41 6.12
CA VAL A 186 6.61 7.49 5.22
C VAL A 186 7.20 7.44 3.80
N TYR A 187 8.42 6.90 3.64
CA TYR A 187 9.08 6.67 2.35
C TYR A 187 8.56 5.44 1.56
N GLY A 188 7.59 4.69 2.09
CA GLY A 188 7.09 3.41 1.57
C GLY A 188 6.24 3.48 0.29
N ALA A 189 6.26 4.61 -0.41
CA ALA A 189 5.63 4.81 -1.72
C ALA A 189 6.42 5.79 -2.61
N LEU A 190 7.75 5.89 -2.42
CA LEU A 190 8.62 6.76 -3.22
C LEU A 190 8.48 6.56 -4.74
N SER A 191 8.24 5.33 -5.20
CA SER A 191 7.98 5.04 -6.62
C SER A 191 6.69 5.69 -7.15
N THR A 192 5.69 5.92 -6.29
CA THR A 192 4.51 6.73 -6.65
C THR A 192 4.85 8.23 -6.63
N GLY A 193 5.64 8.68 -5.64
CA GLY A 193 6.11 10.06 -5.55
C GLY A 193 7.02 10.49 -6.71
N GLU A 194 7.77 9.54 -7.29
CA GLU A 194 8.61 9.73 -8.48
C GLU A 194 7.86 10.43 -9.62
N TRP A 195 6.66 9.95 -9.94
CA TRP A 195 5.81 10.52 -10.99
C TRP A 195 5.46 11.98 -10.72
N GLY A 196 5.14 12.31 -9.45
CA GLY A 196 4.77 13.66 -9.02
C GLY A 196 5.94 14.64 -9.12
N LEU A 197 7.07 14.27 -8.55
CA LEU A 197 8.30 15.07 -8.57
C LEU A 197 8.75 15.36 -10.02
N LYS A 198 8.65 14.37 -10.93
CA LYS A 198 8.95 14.53 -12.35
C LYS A 198 7.96 15.41 -13.14
N LYS A 199 6.79 15.71 -12.59
CA LYS A 199 5.84 16.69 -13.15
C LYS A 199 5.86 18.04 -12.42
N GLY A 200 6.78 18.22 -11.46
CA GLY A 200 6.82 19.43 -10.63
C GLY A 200 5.69 19.52 -9.61
N CYS A 201 4.99 18.42 -9.31
CA CYS A 201 3.99 18.40 -8.25
C CYS A 201 4.65 18.30 -6.87
N ALA A 202 4.02 18.90 -5.86
CA ALA A 202 4.30 18.53 -4.49
C ALA A 202 3.82 17.10 -4.22
N VAL A 203 4.54 16.35 -3.39
CA VAL A 203 4.16 14.99 -3.02
C VAL A 203 3.86 14.91 -1.53
N ALA A 204 2.65 14.47 -1.21
CA ALA A 204 2.11 14.30 0.14
C ALA A 204 2.21 12.83 0.58
N TYR A 205 3.11 12.54 1.51
CA TYR A 205 3.36 11.19 2.02
C TYR A 205 2.81 11.01 3.44
N THR A 206 2.41 9.79 3.78
CA THR A 206 2.16 9.38 5.17
C THR A 206 2.49 7.90 5.39
N ASP A 207 2.99 7.57 6.59
CA ASP A 207 3.13 6.18 7.08
C ASP A 207 1.79 5.54 7.48
N LYS A 208 0.69 6.31 7.40
CA LYS A 208 -0.69 5.93 7.76
C LYS A 208 -0.80 5.21 9.11
N GLY A 209 0.08 5.56 10.05
CA GLY A 209 0.13 5.02 11.41
C GLY A 209 0.78 3.64 11.55
N THR A 210 1.52 3.16 10.54
CA THR A 210 2.04 1.78 10.51
C THR A 210 3.52 1.62 10.90
N GLY A 211 4.47 2.26 10.20
CA GLY A 211 5.88 2.35 10.59
C GLY A 211 6.72 1.05 10.56
N THR A 212 8.04 1.16 10.30
CA THR A 212 8.93 0.01 10.03
C THR A 212 9.77 -0.47 11.20
N ALA A 213 10.11 0.40 12.15
CA ALA A 213 11.04 0.10 13.24
C ALA A 213 10.30 -0.26 14.54
N PRO A 214 10.80 -1.24 15.32
CA PRO A 214 10.15 -1.68 16.56
C PRO A 214 10.56 -0.86 17.79
N HIS A 215 9.69 -0.90 18.81
CA HIS A 215 10.11 -0.76 20.20
C HIS A 215 10.83 -2.05 20.59
N ASP A 216 12.11 -1.95 20.96
CA ASP A 216 12.86 -3.01 21.63
C ASP A 216 12.50 -2.97 23.11
N LEU A 217 11.71 -3.96 23.54
CA LEU A 217 11.13 -3.99 24.89
C LEU A 217 12.18 -4.35 25.93
N GLN A 218 13.18 -5.16 25.57
CA GLN A 218 14.19 -5.66 26.51
C GLN A 218 15.10 -4.54 27.03
N ASN A 219 15.40 -3.56 26.17
CA ASN A 219 16.25 -2.41 26.47
C ASN A 219 15.50 -1.07 26.52
N ASP A 220 14.16 -1.08 26.40
CA ASP A 220 13.27 0.10 26.37
C ASP A 220 13.74 1.18 25.35
N THR A 221 14.13 0.77 24.14
CA THR A 221 14.59 1.69 23.06
C THR A 221 13.58 1.81 21.93
N VAL A 222 13.37 3.04 21.46
CA VAL A 222 12.34 3.39 20.48
C VAL A 222 12.93 4.15 19.28
N PRO A 223 12.31 4.04 18.09
CA PRO A 223 12.67 4.85 16.94
C PRO A 223 12.12 6.28 17.05
N LEU A 224 12.84 7.24 16.49
CA LEU A 224 12.43 8.62 16.26
C LEU A 224 11.96 8.82 14.80
N ILE A 225 11.45 10.02 14.50
CA ILE A 225 10.85 10.35 13.19
C ILE A 225 11.83 10.22 12.00
N ASP A 226 13.14 10.37 12.25
CA ASP A 226 14.20 10.21 11.24
C ASP A 226 14.87 8.83 11.28
N GLY A 227 14.27 7.87 11.98
CA GLY A 227 14.71 6.48 12.07
C GLY A 227 15.82 6.22 13.10
N THR A 228 16.46 7.26 13.64
CA THR A 228 17.42 7.11 14.74
C THR A 228 16.76 6.54 16.00
N ARG A 229 17.54 6.00 16.94
CA ARG A 229 17.03 5.33 18.14
C ARG A 229 17.53 6.00 19.43
N THR A 230 16.68 5.99 20.45
CA THR A 230 17.02 6.45 21.81
C THR A 230 16.17 5.69 22.83
N THR A 231 16.36 5.95 24.13
CA THR A 231 15.51 5.34 25.17
C THR A 231 14.09 5.91 25.09
N SER A 232 13.10 5.07 25.38
CA SER A 232 11.68 5.43 25.52
C SER A 232 11.45 6.65 26.42
N ALA A 233 12.18 6.74 27.53
CA ALA A 233 12.16 7.89 28.43
C ALA A 233 12.69 9.18 27.77
N ALA A 234 13.84 9.12 27.06
CA ALA A 234 14.42 10.28 26.40
C ALA A 234 13.62 10.74 25.17
N ALA A 235 12.98 9.81 24.46
CA ALA A 235 12.10 10.13 23.34
C ALA A 235 10.83 10.88 23.79
N GLY A 236 10.27 10.56 24.97
CA GLY A 236 9.10 11.23 25.52
C GLY A 236 7.87 11.11 24.59
N MET A 237 7.39 12.23 24.07
CA MET A 237 6.33 12.32 23.05
C MET A 237 6.85 12.26 21.60
N ASN A 238 8.18 12.31 21.37
CA ASN A 238 8.79 12.29 20.03
C ASN A 238 9.08 10.87 19.52
N ALA A 239 8.73 9.83 20.28
CA ALA A 239 8.86 8.44 19.85
C ALA A 239 7.93 8.18 18.65
N ALA A 240 8.48 7.77 17.50
CA ALA A 240 7.66 7.38 16.34
C ALA A 240 6.76 6.17 16.66
N PHE A 241 7.19 5.35 17.63
CA PHE A 241 6.37 4.37 18.32
C PHE A 241 6.92 4.01 19.71
N ARG A 242 6.02 3.89 20.68
CA ARG A 242 6.24 3.19 21.95
C ARG A 242 5.03 2.31 22.24
N ALA A 243 5.26 1.03 22.55
CA ALA A 243 4.22 0.14 23.04
C ALA A 243 3.60 0.71 24.34
N PRO A 244 2.26 0.89 24.45
CA PRO A 244 1.63 1.40 25.66
C PRO A 244 1.69 0.37 26.81
N LEU A 245 2.78 0.43 27.59
CA LEU A 245 3.04 -0.38 28.78
C LEU A 245 3.56 0.54 29.89
N THR A 246 3.15 0.29 31.12
CA THR A 246 3.81 0.86 32.31
C THR A 246 5.16 0.17 32.55
N ALA A 247 6.06 0.82 33.31
CA ALA A 247 7.36 0.24 33.65
C ALA A 247 7.25 -1.12 34.37
N ALA A 248 6.21 -1.31 35.21
CA ALA A 248 5.95 -2.57 35.90
C ALA A 248 5.50 -3.68 34.92
N GLU A 249 4.63 -3.35 33.96
CA GLU A 249 4.20 -4.30 32.92
C GLU A 249 5.35 -4.67 31.98
N LEU A 250 6.20 -3.70 31.61
CA LEU A 250 7.39 -3.95 30.79
C LEU A 250 8.37 -4.89 31.50
N ALA A 251 8.66 -4.66 32.78
CA ALA A 251 9.53 -5.51 33.58
C ALA A 251 8.97 -6.95 33.74
N ALA A 252 7.67 -7.08 34.01
CA ALA A 252 7.00 -8.38 34.08
C ALA A 252 7.00 -9.11 32.72
N PHE A 253 6.73 -8.40 31.63
CA PHE A 253 6.74 -8.95 30.28
C PHE A 253 8.13 -9.41 29.85
N ASN A 254 9.17 -8.62 30.10
CA ASN A 254 10.56 -9.03 29.80
C ASN A 254 11.02 -10.22 30.64
N THR A 255 10.52 -10.36 31.86
CA THR A 255 10.80 -11.53 32.73
C THR A 255 10.13 -12.80 32.20
N ALA A 256 8.88 -12.70 31.71
CA ALA A 256 8.14 -13.83 31.16
C ALA A 256 8.56 -14.20 29.72
N THR A 257 8.89 -13.20 28.91
CA THR A 257 9.23 -13.33 27.48
C THR A 257 10.39 -12.39 27.12
N PRO A 258 11.64 -12.78 27.37
CA PRO A 258 12.81 -11.94 27.08
C PRO A 258 13.05 -11.76 25.57
N ASN A 259 13.81 -10.73 25.19
CA ASN A 259 14.20 -10.42 23.81
C ASN A 259 13.01 -10.24 22.83
N ARG A 260 11.96 -9.53 23.26
CA ARG A 260 10.76 -9.29 22.45
C ARG A 260 10.69 -7.88 21.86
N PHE A 261 10.04 -7.78 20.70
CA PHE A 261 9.84 -6.53 19.98
C PHE A 261 8.35 -6.22 19.81
N ALA A 262 8.00 -4.94 19.87
CA ALA A 262 6.68 -4.46 19.47
C ALA A 262 6.77 -3.61 18.20
N PHE A 263 5.84 -3.81 17.27
CA PHE A 263 5.71 -3.01 16.05
C PHE A 263 4.46 -2.14 16.14
N LYS A 264 4.53 -0.92 15.62
CA LYS A 264 3.47 0.09 15.74
C LYS A 264 2.15 -0.35 15.12
N HIS A 265 2.17 -0.93 13.92
CA HIS A 265 0.96 -1.44 13.28
C HIS A 265 0.24 -2.46 14.18
N ALA A 266 0.94 -3.50 14.66
CA ALA A 266 0.35 -4.52 15.50
C ALA A 266 -0.04 -4.02 16.91
N HIS A 267 0.84 -3.28 17.59
CA HIS A 267 0.82 -3.11 19.05
C HIS A 267 0.64 -1.66 19.53
N SER A 268 0.23 -0.74 18.66
CA SER A 268 -0.19 0.62 19.05
C SER A 268 -1.50 0.66 19.84
N GLN A 269 -2.26 -0.44 19.87
CA GLN A 269 -3.64 -0.49 20.36
C GLN A 269 -4.59 0.48 19.62
N GLN A 270 -4.18 0.95 18.43
CA GLN A 270 -5.00 1.70 17.48
C GLN A 270 -5.50 0.77 16.37
N ASN A 271 -6.58 1.16 15.70
CA ASN A 271 -6.95 0.62 14.39
C ASN A 271 -6.53 1.65 13.33
N PRO A 272 -5.28 1.61 12.83
CA PRO A 272 -4.81 2.59 11.85
C PRO A 272 -5.60 2.51 10.54
N GLU A 273 -6.08 1.32 10.15
CA GLU A 273 -6.76 1.06 8.88
C GLU A 273 -8.09 1.81 8.73
N ARG A 274 -8.86 1.90 9.82
CA ARG A 274 -10.05 2.78 9.89
C ARG A 274 -9.71 4.22 9.46
N ASP A 275 -8.56 4.70 9.93
CA ASP A 275 -8.14 6.09 9.85
C ASP A 275 -7.20 6.40 8.65
N TRP A 276 -6.86 5.41 7.80
CA TRP A 276 -5.97 5.57 6.64
C TRP A 276 -6.40 6.69 5.66
N GLY A 277 -7.71 6.81 5.39
CA GLY A 277 -8.27 7.87 4.55
C GLY A 277 -8.07 9.26 5.17
N ARG A 278 -8.33 9.41 6.48
CA ARG A 278 -8.09 10.65 7.24
C ARG A 278 -6.62 11.06 7.18
N TYR A 279 -5.69 10.13 7.41
CA TYR A 279 -4.26 10.44 7.37
C TYR A 279 -3.79 10.83 5.96
N THR A 280 -4.38 10.27 4.91
CA THR A 280 -4.10 10.68 3.53
C THR A 280 -4.64 12.08 3.23
N LEU A 281 -5.84 12.44 3.71
CA LEU A 281 -6.39 13.80 3.60
C LEU A 281 -5.52 14.82 4.37
N GLN A 282 -5.09 14.48 5.59
CA GLN A 282 -4.20 15.31 6.40
C GLN A 282 -2.80 15.50 5.76
N ALA A 283 -2.32 14.53 4.97
CA ALA A 283 -1.09 14.71 4.19
C ALA A 283 -1.30 15.74 3.05
N ILE A 284 -2.49 15.78 2.43
CA ILE A 284 -2.86 16.79 1.42
C ILE A 284 -2.98 18.18 2.07
N GLU A 285 -3.63 18.29 3.23
CA GLU A 285 -3.71 19.54 4.00
C GLU A 285 -2.33 20.09 4.39
N PHE A 286 -1.40 19.20 4.77
CA PHE A 286 -0.01 19.58 5.03
C PHE A 286 0.70 20.06 3.75
N ALA A 287 0.46 19.44 2.59
CA ALA A 287 0.99 19.92 1.32
C ALA A 287 0.44 21.30 0.92
N PHE A 288 -0.86 21.56 1.12
CA PHE A 288 -1.43 22.90 0.94
C PHE A 288 -0.79 23.94 1.87
N TYR A 289 -0.57 23.61 3.15
CA TYR A 289 0.13 24.48 4.08
C TYR A 289 1.56 24.82 3.59
N VAL A 290 2.34 23.81 3.18
CA VAL A 290 3.72 23.97 2.70
C VAL A 290 3.80 24.79 1.40
N ILE A 291 2.88 24.59 0.45
CA ILE A 291 2.82 25.38 -0.79
C ILE A 291 2.50 26.84 -0.48
N ASN A 292 1.52 27.10 0.40
CA ASN A 292 1.15 28.46 0.79
C ASN A 292 2.25 29.18 1.59
N GLU A 293 3.01 28.48 2.45
CA GLU A 293 4.16 29.08 3.14
C GLU A 293 5.25 29.55 2.17
N LYS A 294 5.47 28.81 1.08
CA LYS A 294 6.53 29.12 0.12
C LYS A 294 6.10 30.11 -0.96
N PHE A 295 4.86 30.00 -1.45
CA PHE A 295 4.37 30.69 -2.64
C PHE A 295 3.07 31.49 -2.45
N GLY A 296 2.39 31.36 -1.31
CA GLY A 296 1.16 32.09 -1.04
C GLY A 296 1.37 33.61 -1.01
N ALA A 297 0.34 34.38 -1.37
CA ALA A 297 0.35 35.83 -1.23
C ALA A 297 0.70 36.24 0.20
N ILE A 298 1.38 37.37 0.33
CA ILE A 298 1.72 37.99 1.62
C ILE A 298 0.77 39.17 1.81
N ASP A 299 0.14 39.27 2.98
CA ASP A 299 -0.71 40.42 3.31
C ASP A 299 0.08 41.66 3.77
N ALA A 300 -0.62 42.73 4.13
CA ALA A 300 0.00 43.97 4.61
C ALA A 300 0.72 43.82 5.97
N SER A 301 0.47 42.74 6.72
CA SER A 301 1.12 42.42 7.99
C SER A 301 2.35 41.51 7.83
N GLY A 302 2.56 40.94 6.65
CA GLY A 302 3.64 40.00 6.36
C GLY A 302 3.24 38.53 6.50
N ASP A 303 1.99 38.24 6.82
CA ASP A 303 1.49 36.87 7.00
C ASP A 303 1.22 36.21 5.63
N ARG A 304 1.52 34.90 5.52
CA ARG A 304 1.19 34.10 4.35
C ARG A 304 -0.30 33.79 4.31
N LEU A 305 -0.89 33.87 3.12
CA LEU A 305 -2.30 33.62 2.87
C LEU A 305 -2.54 32.34 2.08
N LYS A 306 -3.71 31.71 2.29
CA LYS A 306 -4.19 30.51 1.58
C LYS A 306 -4.60 30.83 0.14
N SER A 307 -3.60 31.10 -0.70
CA SER A 307 -3.75 31.39 -2.14
C SER A 307 -3.89 30.13 -2.99
N TYR A 308 -3.28 29.04 -2.55
CA TYR A 308 -3.43 27.70 -3.13
C TYR A 308 -4.49 26.94 -2.34
N VAL A 309 -5.55 26.54 -3.05
CA VAL A 309 -6.76 25.92 -2.51
C VAL A 309 -7.24 24.83 -3.46
N PRO A 310 -8.12 23.90 -3.03
CA PRO A 310 -8.59 22.83 -3.91
C PRO A 310 -9.21 23.31 -5.23
N GLY A 311 -9.84 24.49 -5.24
CA GLY A 311 -10.44 25.08 -6.44
C GLY A 311 -9.44 25.55 -7.52
N ASN A 312 -8.14 25.66 -7.22
CA ASN A 312 -7.11 26.07 -8.19
C ASN A 312 -5.89 25.13 -8.28
N THR A 313 -5.90 24.02 -7.56
CA THR A 313 -4.77 23.08 -7.46
C THR A 313 -5.21 21.68 -7.86
N ILE A 314 -4.49 21.03 -8.79
CA ILE A 314 -4.78 19.64 -9.17
C ILE A 314 -4.30 18.72 -8.05
N VAL A 315 -5.20 17.91 -7.49
CA VAL A 315 -4.85 16.91 -6.47
C VAL A 315 -5.23 15.51 -6.93
N ILE A 316 -4.27 14.59 -6.95
CA ILE A 316 -4.50 13.17 -7.27
C ILE A 316 -4.21 12.33 -6.03
N ALA A 317 -5.20 11.59 -5.55
CA ALA A 317 -5.00 10.56 -4.53
C ALA A 317 -4.47 9.28 -5.21
N SER A 318 -3.38 8.76 -4.68
CA SER A 318 -2.67 7.60 -5.22
C SER A 318 -1.92 6.82 -4.14
N SER A 319 -1.75 5.53 -4.41
CA SER A 319 -0.56 4.70 -4.19
C SER A 319 -0.91 3.25 -4.60
N VAL A 320 -0.11 2.27 -4.18
CA VAL A 320 -0.31 0.84 -4.43
C VAL A 320 -0.74 0.10 -3.16
N SER A 321 -1.36 -1.08 -3.28
CA SER A 321 -1.64 -1.95 -2.12
C SER A 321 -2.46 -1.23 -1.03
N ASN A 322 -2.07 -1.34 0.24
CA ASN A 322 -2.65 -0.58 1.36
C ASN A 322 -2.66 0.94 1.14
N GLY A 323 -1.68 1.49 0.41
CA GLY A 323 -1.64 2.90 0.06
C GLY A 323 -2.70 3.28 -0.98
N GLY A 324 -2.97 2.39 -1.95
CA GLY A 324 -4.08 2.53 -2.88
C GLY A 324 -5.44 2.44 -2.17
N GLY A 325 -5.56 1.53 -1.20
CA GLY A 325 -6.71 1.44 -0.30
C GLY A 325 -6.95 2.72 0.51
N ALA A 326 -5.87 3.30 1.05
CA ALA A 326 -5.92 4.57 1.76
C ALA A 326 -6.33 5.76 0.85
N ALA A 327 -5.87 5.79 -0.40
CA ALA A 327 -6.26 6.80 -1.39
C ALA A 327 -7.74 6.71 -1.78
N LEU A 328 -8.29 5.50 -1.95
CA LEU A 328 -9.73 5.30 -2.16
C LEU A 328 -10.54 5.71 -0.92
N ALA A 329 -10.10 5.31 0.27
CA ALA A 329 -10.72 5.71 1.54
C ALA A 329 -10.75 7.24 1.71
N ALA A 330 -9.65 7.93 1.35
CA ALA A 330 -9.56 9.38 1.37
C ALA A 330 -10.58 10.02 0.41
N ALA A 331 -10.71 9.51 -0.82
CA ALA A 331 -11.67 10.01 -1.81
C ALA A 331 -13.14 9.82 -1.37
N GLU A 332 -13.48 8.70 -0.72
CA GLU A 332 -14.80 8.50 -0.12
C GLU A 332 -15.05 9.46 1.06
N GLN A 333 -14.02 9.75 1.86
CA GLN A 333 -14.10 10.60 3.05
C GLN A 333 -14.00 12.11 2.76
N ASP A 334 -13.57 12.50 1.55
CA ASP A 334 -13.27 13.89 1.15
C ASP A 334 -14.51 14.81 1.12
N THR A 335 -14.86 15.38 2.27
CA THR A 335 -15.94 16.37 2.45
C THR A 335 -15.51 17.79 2.09
N LEU A 336 -14.22 18.10 2.08
CA LEU A 336 -13.69 19.43 1.78
C LEU A 336 -13.37 19.63 0.29
N GLY A 337 -13.45 18.56 -0.52
CA GLY A 337 -13.16 18.61 -1.95
C GLY A 337 -11.67 18.68 -2.26
N LEU A 338 -10.80 18.21 -1.34
CA LEU A 338 -9.35 18.25 -1.48
C LEU A 338 -8.85 17.45 -2.68
N ILE A 339 -9.52 16.36 -3.06
CA ILE A 339 -9.05 15.42 -4.08
C ILE A 339 -9.78 15.67 -5.41
N GLY A 340 -9.03 15.97 -6.47
CA GLY A 340 -9.57 16.10 -7.83
C GLY A 340 -9.87 14.75 -8.49
N GLY A 341 -8.96 13.77 -8.36
CA GLY A 341 -9.09 12.45 -8.97
C GLY A 341 -8.26 11.37 -8.26
N VAL A 342 -8.42 10.11 -8.68
CA VAL A 342 -7.79 8.94 -8.04
C VAL A 342 -7.12 8.03 -9.07
N ALA A 343 -5.87 7.63 -8.85
CA ALA A 343 -5.21 6.60 -9.64
C ALA A 343 -4.42 5.67 -8.72
N VAL A 344 -4.79 4.40 -8.67
CA VAL A 344 -4.21 3.42 -7.73
C VAL A 344 -3.93 2.10 -8.43
N ALA A 345 -2.93 1.36 -7.94
CA ALA A 345 -2.70 -0.03 -8.31
C ALA A 345 -3.04 -0.96 -7.13
N GLU A 346 -3.55 -2.15 -7.46
CA GLU A 346 -3.84 -3.27 -6.55
C GLU A 346 -4.32 -2.87 -5.15
N PRO A 347 -5.36 -2.02 -5.02
CA PRO A 347 -5.71 -1.44 -3.73
C PRO A 347 -6.26 -2.51 -2.77
N ALA A 348 -5.75 -2.53 -1.54
CA ALA A 348 -6.37 -3.30 -0.45
C ALA A 348 -7.63 -2.57 0.01
N VAL A 349 -8.80 -3.15 -0.27
CA VAL A 349 -10.09 -2.49 -0.02
C VAL A 349 -11.06 -3.41 0.68
N GLU A 350 -11.54 -2.97 1.83
CA GLU A 350 -12.51 -3.68 2.64
C GLU A 350 -13.94 -3.30 2.24
N LEU A 351 -14.67 -4.25 1.68
CA LEU A 351 -16.05 -4.04 1.22
C LEU A 351 -17.06 -4.17 2.37
N PRO A 352 -18.28 -3.60 2.26
CA PRO A 352 -19.33 -3.86 3.22
C PRO A 352 -19.61 -5.36 3.33
N ALA A 353 -19.94 -5.87 4.53
CA ALA A 353 -20.16 -7.31 4.76
C ALA A 353 -21.28 -7.93 3.90
N SER A 354 -22.17 -7.10 3.34
CA SER A 354 -23.14 -7.49 2.32
C SER A 354 -23.19 -6.39 1.25
N PRO A 355 -22.29 -6.41 0.25
CA PRO A 355 -22.08 -5.28 -0.65
C PRO A 355 -23.14 -5.21 -1.78
N GLY A 356 -24.04 -6.18 -1.87
CA GLY A 356 -25.13 -6.22 -2.87
C GLY A 356 -24.69 -6.50 -4.31
N VAL A 357 -23.39 -6.76 -4.53
CA VAL A 357 -22.78 -6.96 -5.85
C VAL A 357 -22.41 -8.42 -6.11
N SER A 358 -22.17 -8.74 -7.38
CA SER A 358 -21.69 -10.06 -7.80
C SER A 358 -20.57 -9.94 -8.82
N VAL A 359 -19.66 -10.90 -8.84
CA VAL A 359 -18.51 -10.96 -9.75
C VAL A 359 -18.66 -12.16 -10.68
N LYS A 360 -18.50 -11.93 -11.98
CA LYS A 360 -18.40 -12.99 -12.98
C LYS A 360 -17.03 -13.01 -13.66
N ARG A 361 -16.52 -14.22 -13.88
CA ARG A 361 -15.40 -14.57 -14.76
C ARG A 361 -15.99 -15.27 -15.99
N GLY A 362 -15.98 -14.60 -17.14
CA GLY A 362 -16.69 -15.07 -18.31
C GLY A 362 -18.17 -15.31 -18.02
N ALA A 363 -18.64 -16.54 -18.24
CA ALA A 363 -20.00 -16.96 -17.89
C ALA A 363 -20.21 -17.31 -16.40
N THR A 364 -19.12 -17.56 -15.65
CA THR A 364 -19.14 -18.14 -14.31
C THR A 364 -19.26 -17.07 -13.22
N THR A 365 -20.31 -17.14 -12.40
CA THR A 365 -20.41 -16.33 -11.16
C THR A 365 -19.47 -16.91 -10.10
N LEU A 366 -18.63 -16.08 -9.49
CA LEU A 366 -17.76 -16.48 -8.39
C LEU A 366 -18.59 -16.66 -7.11
N ALA A 367 -18.49 -17.83 -6.48
CA ALA A 367 -19.26 -18.16 -5.27
C ALA A 367 -18.78 -17.37 -4.04
N VAL A 368 -17.47 -17.12 -3.94
CA VAL A 368 -16.86 -16.32 -2.88
C VAL A 368 -16.19 -15.09 -3.49
N SER A 369 -16.66 -13.91 -3.11
CA SER A 369 -16.12 -12.62 -3.52
C SER A 369 -16.29 -11.58 -2.41
N GLY A 370 -15.55 -10.49 -2.48
CA GLY A 370 -15.63 -9.38 -1.50
C GLY A 370 -15.31 -9.75 -0.04
N LYS A 371 -14.41 -10.72 0.19
CA LYS A 371 -13.92 -11.07 1.53
C LYS A 371 -12.85 -10.08 1.99
N THR A 372 -12.70 -9.94 3.31
CA THR A 372 -11.75 -8.98 3.89
C THR A 372 -10.32 -9.47 3.80
N LEU A 373 -9.34 -8.55 3.86
CA LEU A 373 -7.91 -8.89 3.85
C LEU A 373 -7.60 -9.99 4.86
N LEU A 374 -8.07 -9.85 6.09
CA LEU A 374 -7.83 -10.85 7.13
C LEU A 374 -8.64 -12.15 6.92
N ASP A 375 -9.83 -12.10 6.34
CA ASP A 375 -10.65 -13.30 6.04
C ASP A 375 -9.95 -14.21 5.01
N PHE A 376 -9.57 -13.68 3.85
CA PHE A 376 -8.83 -14.51 2.89
C PHE A 376 -7.41 -14.81 3.39
N THR A 377 -6.69 -13.87 4.02
CA THR A 377 -5.33 -14.13 4.53
C THR A 377 -5.30 -15.25 5.57
N THR A 378 -6.28 -15.32 6.49
CA THR A 378 -6.35 -16.44 7.46
C THR A 378 -6.68 -17.77 6.78
N THR A 379 -7.44 -17.75 5.69
CA THR A 379 -7.67 -18.92 4.83
C THR A 379 -6.36 -19.36 4.14
N ALA A 380 -5.56 -18.43 3.62
CA ALA A 380 -4.25 -18.71 3.06
C ALA A 380 -3.30 -19.30 4.12
N ASN A 381 -3.27 -18.74 5.33
CA ASN A 381 -2.43 -19.21 6.44
C ASN A 381 -2.78 -20.66 6.86
N LEU A 382 -4.02 -21.12 6.66
CA LEU A 382 -4.38 -22.52 6.86
C LEU A 382 -3.83 -23.41 5.74
N TYR A 383 -4.16 -23.11 4.48
CA TYR A 383 -4.03 -24.05 3.36
C TYR A 383 -2.79 -23.87 2.48
N GLN A 384 -2.23 -22.66 2.35
CA GLN A 384 -1.22 -22.32 1.33
C GLN A 384 0.06 -23.14 1.44
N SER A 385 0.53 -23.43 2.65
CA SER A 385 1.70 -24.28 2.88
C SER A 385 1.47 -25.72 2.39
N CYS A 386 0.27 -26.27 2.60
CA CYS A 386 -0.08 -27.60 2.08
C CYS A 386 -0.28 -27.57 0.56
N ALA A 387 -1.02 -26.57 0.05
CA ALA A 387 -1.27 -26.37 -1.38
C ALA A 387 0.02 -26.27 -2.21
N SER A 388 1.07 -25.67 -1.64
CA SER A 388 2.39 -25.51 -2.27
C SER A 388 3.12 -26.84 -2.58
N LEU A 389 2.64 -27.97 -2.04
CA LEU A 389 3.11 -29.32 -2.38
C LEU A 389 2.32 -29.97 -3.53
N SER A 390 1.29 -29.33 -4.07
CA SER A 390 0.46 -29.88 -5.14
C SER A 390 1.28 -30.09 -6.41
N THR A 391 1.10 -31.23 -7.07
CA THR A 391 1.74 -31.53 -8.36
C THR A 391 1.21 -30.65 -9.49
N GLN A 392 0.04 -30.00 -9.33
CA GLN A 392 -0.47 -29.00 -10.27
C GLN A 392 0.41 -27.74 -10.32
N LEU A 393 1.22 -27.49 -9.29
CA LEU A 393 2.15 -26.37 -9.21
C LEU A 393 3.58 -26.73 -9.69
N ALA A 394 3.77 -27.90 -10.30
CA ALA A 394 5.08 -28.32 -10.81
C ALA A 394 5.63 -27.31 -11.85
N GLY A 395 6.84 -26.80 -11.61
CA GLY A 395 7.50 -25.83 -12.49
C GLY A 395 7.02 -24.38 -12.35
N THR A 396 6.17 -24.06 -11.37
CA THR A 396 5.93 -22.67 -10.95
C THR A 396 7.12 -22.13 -10.14
N PRO A 397 7.30 -20.80 -10.06
CA PRO A 397 8.42 -20.21 -9.34
C PRO A 397 8.55 -20.72 -7.90
N TYR A 398 9.79 -21.05 -7.51
CA TYR A 398 10.17 -21.53 -6.18
C TYR A 398 9.54 -22.87 -5.70
N GLN A 399 8.60 -23.50 -6.43
CA GLN A 399 7.87 -24.68 -5.94
C GLN A 399 8.77 -25.88 -5.58
N ALA A 400 9.75 -26.21 -6.43
CA ALA A 400 10.70 -27.28 -6.14
C ALA A 400 11.57 -26.98 -4.90
N ASN A 401 11.99 -25.73 -4.72
CA ASN A 401 12.73 -25.29 -3.53
C ASN A 401 11.83 -25.33 -2.28
N TYR A 402 10.57 -24.94 -2.41
CA TYR A 402 9.61 -25.03 -1.31
C TYR A 402 9.43 -26.48 -0.83
N ALA A 403 9.23 -27.41 -1.77
CA ALA A 403 9.13 -28.83 -1.44
C ALA A 403 10.44 -29.37 -0.81
N ALA A 404 11.61 -28.93 -1.28
CA ALA A 404 12.90 -29.36 -0.74
C ALA A 404 13.19 -28.83 0.68
N PHE A 405 12.92 -27.55 0.95
CA PHE A 405 13.27 -26.91 2.23
C PHE A 405 12.16 -26.97 3.28
N PHE A 406 10.88 -26.96 2.86
CA PHE A 406 9.72 -26.88 3.74
C PHE A 406 8.80 -28.10 3.65
N GLY A 407 9.03 -29.04 2.72
CA GLY A 407 8.14 -30.19 2.49
C GLY A 407 7.87 -31.07 3.71
N PHE A 408 8.82 -31.17 4.65
CA PHE A 408 8.58 -31.85 5.94
C PHE A 408 7.49 -31.15 6.77
N PHE A 409 7.66 -29.85 7.03
CA PHE A 409 6.69 -29.06 7.80
C PHE A 409 5.35 -28.93 7.08
N ALA A 410 5.38 -28.68 5.77
CA ALA A 410 4.20 -28.57 4.92
C ALA A 410 3.42 -29.90 4.81
N GLY A 411 4.12 -31.03 4.77
CA GLY A 411 3.52 -32.36 4.83
C GLY A 411 2.84 -32.63 6.17
N ASN A 412 3.48 -32.26 7.28
CA ASN A 412 2.84 -32.29 8.60
C ASN A 412 1.60 -31.37 8.64
N ARG A 413 1.66 -30.17 8.04
CA ARG A 413 0.49 -29.28 7.92
C ARG A 413 -0.66 -29.96 7.16
N CYS A 414 -0.40 -30.62 6.03
CA CYS A 414 -1.44 -31.38 5.31
C CYS A 414 -2.08 -32.46 6.19
N ALA A 415 -1.26 -33.25 6.90
CA ALA A 415 -1.74 -34.29 7.81
C ALA A 415 -2.53 -33.72 9.00
N SER A 416 -2.06 -32.63 9.61
CA SER A 416 -2.75 -31.95 10.71
C SER A 416 -4.08 -31.32 10.27
N LEU A 417 -4.16 -30.69 9.09
CA LEU A 417 -5.42 -30.19 8.52
C LEU A 417 -6.43 -31.33 8.32
N LYS A 418 -5.98 -32.49 7.83
CA LYS A 418 -6.81 -33.71 7.73
C LYS A 418 -7.26 -34.22 9.11
N ALA A 419 -6.37 -34.26 10.10
CA ALA A 419 -6.70 -34.65 11.47
C ALA A 419 -7.72 -33.70 12.13
N LYS A 420 -7.72 -32.42 11.75
CA LYS A 420 -8.72 -31.40 12.15
C LYS A 420 -10.01 -31.41 11.32
N GLY A 421 -10.13 -32.28 10.31
CA GLY A 421 -11.29 -32.33 9.42
C GLY A 421 -11.41 -31.17 8.42
N LEU A 422 -10.37 -30.33 8.29
CA LEU A 422 -10.30 -29.23 7.33
C LEU A 422 -9.96 -29.72 5.91
N LEU A 423 -9.34 -30.90 5.81
CA LEU A 423 -9.15 -31.67 4.59
C LEU A 423 -9.78 -33.06 4.73
N THR A 424 -10.18 -33.66 3.61
CA THR A 424 -10.84 -34.96 3.52
C THR A 424 -9.95 -36.04 2.90
N ALA A 425 -9.00 -35.67 2.04
CA ALA A 425 -8.07 -36.58 1.39
C ALA A 425 -7.12 -37.30 2.38
N THR A 426 -6.68 -38.51 2.00
CA THR A 426 -5.89 -39.41 2.86
C THR A 426 -4.41 -39.52 2.48
N THR A 427 -4.05 -39.20 1.23
CA THR A 427 -2.66 -39.18 0.74
C THR A 427 -2.16 -37.74 0.65
N LEU A 428 -0.86 -37.51 0.93
CA LEU A 428 -0.25 -36.17 0.87
C LEU A 428 -0.50 -35.43 -0.45
N ALA A 429 -0.35 -36.09 -1.61
CA ALA A 429 -0.60 -35.48 -2.91
C ALA A 429 -2.05 -34.95 -3.04
N ALA A 430 -3.04 -35.82 -2.79
CA ALA A 430 -4.44 -35.43 -2.82
C ALA A 430 -4.82 -34.41 -1.73
N GLN A 431 -4.14 -34.37 -0.58
CA GLN A 431 -4.31 -33.31 0.43
C GLN A 431 -3.80 -31.96 -0.06
N ALA A 432 -2.66 -31.93 -0.75
CA ALA A 432 -2.12 -30.73 -1.36
C ALA A 432 -3.01 -30.22 -2.51
N ASP A 433 -3.54 -31.12 -3.34
CA ASP A 433 -4.52 -30.79 -4.38
C ASP A 433 -5.84 -30.27 -3.80
N GLU A 434 -6.35 -30.89 -2.73
CA GLU A 434 -7.54 -30.42 -2.01
C GLU A 434 -7.28 -29.04 -1.37
N ALA A 435 -6.12 -28.81 -0.76
CA ALA A 435 -5.74 -27.53 -0.18
C ALA A 435 -5.61 -26.42 -1.24
N LEU A 436 -5.08 -26.73 -2.43
CA LEU A 436 -5.07 -25.80 -3.56
C LEU A 436 -6.49 -25.49 -4.05
N GLN A 437 -7.35 -26.52 -4.13
CA GLN A 437 -8.75 -26.31 -4.47
C GLN A 437 -9.49 -25.46 -3.42
N LYS A 438 -9.21 -25.61 -2.12
CA LYS A 438 -9.76 -24.72 -1.07
C LYS A 438 -9.41 -23.25 -1.30
N LEU A 439 -8.22 -22.93 -1.83
CA LEU A 439 -7.84 -21.55 -2.16
C LEU A 439 -8.62 -21.04 -3.38
N ARG A 440 -8.68 -21.83 -4.46
CA ARG A 440 -9.47 -21.48 -5.67
C ARG A 440 -10.96 -21.29 -5.34
N ASP A 441 -11.55 -22.21 -4.59
CA ASP A 441 -12.94 -22.15 -4.11
C ASP A 441 -13.21 -20.88 -3.27
N TYR A 442 -12.18 -20.36 -2.58
CA TYR A 442 -12.30 -19.15 -1.77
C TYR A 442 -12.11 -17.85 -2.55
N GLY A 443 -11.67 -17.89 -3.81
CA GLY A 443 -11.62 -16.71 -4.70
C GLY A 443 -10.27 -16.35 -5.32
N TRP A 444 -9.22 -17.17 -5.13
CA TRP A 444 -7.98 -17.03 -5.91
C TRP A 444 -8.20 -17.49 -7.36
N GLU A 445 -7.64 -16.74 -8.31
CA GLU A 445 -7.66 -17.11 -9.73
C GLU A 445 -6.61 -18.18 -10.04
N GLY A 446 -6.83 -19.00 -11.07
CA GLY A 446 -5.81 -19.94 -11.55
C GLY A 446 -4.51 -19.25 -12.01
N ASP A 447 -4.59 -18.00 -12.48
CA ASP A 447 -3.43 -17.16 -12.77
C ASP A 447 -2.52 -16.97 -11.53
N SER A 448 -3.12 -16.86 -10.33
CA SER A 448 -2.45 -16.61 -9.05
C SER A 448 -1.80 -17.87 -8.45
N ASP A 449 -2.20 -19.08 -8.88
CA ASP A 449 -1.69 -20.37 -8.38
C ASP A 449 -0.14 -20.43 -8.39
N GLN A 450 0.45 -19.81 -9.40
CA GLN A 450 1.89 -19.80 -9.66
C GLN A 450 2.71 -19.11 -8.56
N LEU A 451 2.06 -18.33 -7.67
CA LEU A 451 2.72 -17.57 -6.62
C LEU A 451 2.68 -18.26 -5.25
N HIS A 452 1.85 -19.31 -5.08
CA HIS A 452 1.56 -19.84 -3.74
C HIS A 452 2.80 -20.34 -3.00
N ALA A 453 3.72 -21.05 -3.68
CA ALA A 453 4.92 -21.61 -3.07
C ALA A 453 5.91 -20.55 -2.56
N SER A 454 6.13 -19.48 -3.32
CA SER A 454 6.97 -18.35 -2.89
C SER A 454 6.33 -17.56 -1.73
N LEU A 455 5.03 -17.30 -1.78
CA LEU A 455 4.33 -16.58 -0.71
C LEU A 455 4.28 -17.41 0.59
N ALA A 456 4.17 -18.74 0.49
CA ALA A 456 4.31 -19.63 1.64
C ALA A 456 5.74 -19.65 2.20
N ALA A 457 6.76 -19.68 1.32
CA ALA A 457 8.18 -19.63 1.72
C ALA A 457 8.55 -18.36 2.48
N PHE A 458 7.97 -17.23 2.09
CA PHE A 458 8.20 -15.92 2.69
C PHE A 458 7.20 -15.56 3.80
N GLU A 459 6.46 -16.55 4.32
CA GLU A 459 5.55 -16.38 5.48
C GLU A 459 4.50 -15.27 5.31
N VAL A 460 4.10 -14.95 4.07
CA VAL A 460 3.27 -13.77 3.77
C VAL A 460 1.92 -13.82 4.49
N ALA A 461 1.25 -14.98 4.46
CA ALA A 461 -0.04 -15.16 5.10
C ALA A 461 0.01 -15.05 6.64
N PRO A 462 0.88 -15.76 7.38
CA PRO A 462 0.99 -15.57 8.83
C PRO A 462 1.50 -14.17 9.20
N ALA A 463 2.40 -13.55 8.43
CA ALA A 463 2.92 -12.20 8.69
C ALA A 463 1.81 -11.14 8.69
N VAL A 464 1.00 -11.12 7.63
CA VAL A 464 -0.17 -10.25 7.51
C VAL A 464 -1.23 -10.63 8.55
N GLY A 465 -1.54 -11.92 8.69
CA GLY A 465 -2.56 -12.42 9.61
C GLY A 465 -2.32 -12.01 11.06
N VAL A 466 -1.11 -12.23 11.60
CA VAL A 466 -0.75 -11.84 12.97
C VAL A 466 -0.76 -10.32 13.14
N THR A 467 -0.17 -9.58 12.19
CA THR A 467 -0.02 -8.11 12.31
C THR A 467 -1.38 -7.40 12.28
N PHE A 468 -2.25 -7.74 11.32
CA PHE A 468 -3.58 -7.14 11.20
C PHE A 468 -4.53 -7.61 12.30
N ALA A 469 -4.48 -8.88 12.73
CA ALA A 469 -5.33 -9.34 13.83
C ALA A 469 -5.04 -8.59 15.13
N ASN A 470 -3.77 -8.30 15.45
CA ASN A 470 -3.41 -7.48 16.60
C ASN A 470 -3.91 -6.04 16.46
N ALA A 471 -3.72 -5.41 15.29
CA ALA A 471 -4.18 -4.04 15.00
C ALA A 471 -5.71 -3.88 15.13
N LEU A 472 -6.47 -4.73 14.43
CA LEU A 472 -7.93 -4.70 14.39
C LEU A 472 -8.54 -5.03 15.77
N SER A 473 -7.95 -5.99 16.48
CA SER A 473 -8.31 -6.30 17.88
C SER A 473 -7.85 -5.22 18.88
N ARG A 474 -7.03 -4.24 18.47
CA ARG A 474 -6.35 -3.30 19.38
C ARG A 474 -5.66 -4.02 20.53
N ALA A 475 -4.91 -5.06 20.20
CA ALA A 475 -4.19 -5.89 21.17
C ALA A 475 -2.96 -5.15 21.71
N SER A 476 -2.67 -5.35 22.98
CA SER A 476 -1.37 -4.99 23.57
C SER A 476 -0.36 -6.10 23.27
N VAL A 477 0.94 -5.76 23.17
CA VAL A 477 2.00 -6.76 22.96
C VAL A 477 2.05 -7.83 24.06
N LYS A 478 1.61 -7.49 25.28
CA LYS A 478 1.51 -8.44 26.40
C LYS A 478 0.39 -9.47 26.26
N ASP A 479 -0.61 -9.21 25.41
CA ASP A 479 -1.76 -10.10 25.22
C ASP A 479 -1.37 -11.38 24.46
N ASN A 480 -0.26 -11.35 23.71
CA ASN A 480 0.24 -12.43 22.87
C ASN A 480 -0.89 -13.07 22.05
N LEU A 481 -1.61 -12.27 21.25
CA LEU A 481 -2.83 -12.69 20.55
C LEU A 481 -2.60 -13.98 19.76
N CYS A 482 -3.48 -14.96 19.94
CA CYS A 482 -3.36 -16.33 19.41
C CYS A 482 -2.07 -17.09 19.75
N GLY A 483 -1.32 -16.65 20.76
CA GLY A 483 -0.03 -17.23 21.17
C GLY A 483 1.17 -16.65 20.43
N TYR A 484 0.99 -15.63 19.59
CA TYR A 484 2.07 -15.04 18.80
C TYR A 484 2.84 -13.96 19.56
N SER A 485 4.13 -13.80 19.22
CA SER A 485 4.94 -12.61 19.53
C SER A 485 6.06 -12.44 18.50
N PHE A 486 6.88 -11.39 18.63
CA PHE A 486 8.00 -11.11 17.72
C PHE A 486 9.34 -11.11 18.47
N ALA A 487 10.33 -11.86 17.95
CA ALA A 487 11.69 -11.93 18.51
C ALA A 487 12.73 -12.15 17.41
N SER A 488 14.01 -11.92 17.71
CA SER A 488 15.10 -12.47 16.90
C SER A 488 15.25 -13.96 17.15
N THR A 489 15.66 -14.73 16.14
CA THR A 489 15.97 -16.15 16.29
C THR A 489 17.26 -16.56 15.58
N THR A 490 17.88 -17.63 16.06
CA THR A 490 18.90 -18.37 15.31
C THR A 490 18.30 -19.04 14.05
N SER A 491 19.14 -19.60 13.18
CA SER A 491 18.70 -20.40 12.04
C SER A 491 17.88 -21.64 12.42
N ALA A 492 18.05 -22.15 13.64
CA ALA A 492 17.25 -23.24 14.21
C ALA A 492 15.88 -22.76 14.77
N GLY A 493 15.55 -21.47 14.66
CA GLY A 493 14.30 -20.89 15.17
C GLY A 493 14.28 -20.59 16.68
N VAL A 494 15.36 -20.89 17.41
CA VAL A 494 15.49 -20.60 18.84
C VAL A 494 15.70 -19.11 19.05
N ILE A 495 14.97 -18.51 19.99
CA ILE A 495 15.04 -17.07 20.29
C ILE A 495 16.45 -16.67 20.76
N ASN A 496 16.94 -15.54 20.26
CA ASN A 496 18.19 -14.92 20.69
C ASN A 496 18.03 -13.38 20.80
N THR A 497 19.06 -12.72 21.32
CA THR A 497 19.18 -11.26 21.25
C THR A 497 19.50 -10.85 19.81
N LEU A 498 18.83 -9.80 19.32
CA LEU A 498 19.12 -9.20 18.01
C LEU A 498 20.46 -8.46 18.06
N ALA A 499 21.25 -8.55 16.99
CA ALA A 499 22.50 -7.80 16.87
C ALA A 499 22.23 -6.27 16.91
N PRO A 500 22.93 -5.48 17.74
CA PRO A 500 22.64 -4.05 17.92
C PRO A 500 22.66 -3.24 16.63
N GLU A 501 23.58 -3.53 15.72
CA GLU A 501 23.70 -2.90 14.41
C GLU A 501 22.47 -3.18 13.52
N VAL A 502 21.89 -4.37 13.58
CA VAL A 502 20.65 -4.68 12.85
C VAL A 502 19.47 -3.88 13.42
N LEU A 503 19.38 -3.79 14.75
CA LEU A 503 18.34 -3.00 15.42
C LEU A 503 18.45 -1.50 15.08
N ALA A 504 19.66 -0.96 15.07
CA ALA A 504 19.93 0.43 14.71
C ALA A 504 19.51 0.77 13.27
N GLN A 505 19.58 -0.20 12.36
CA GLN A 505 19.30 -0.05 10.93
C GLN A 505 17.86 -0.44 10.53
N LEU A 506 17.02 -0.89 11.48
CA LEU A 506 15.67 -1.41 11.18
C LEU A 506 14.69 -0.39 10.60
N ALA A 507 14.90 0.92 10.81
CA ALA A 507 14.09 1.94 10.14
C ALA A 507 14.23 1.88 8.61
N ALA A 508 15.45 1.65 8.14
CA ALA A 508 15.81 1.56 6.72
C ALA A 508 15.61 0.15 6.14
N THR A 509 15.85 -0.91 6.91
CA THR A 509 15.85 -2.31 6.43
C THR A 509 14.57 -3.10 6.76
N GLY A 510 13.78 -2.64 7.74
CA GLY A 510 12.54 -3.30 8.14
C GLY A 510 11.36 -3.03 7.19
N ASN A 511 10.33 -3.88 7.26
CA ASN A 511 9.10 -3.81 6.45
C ASN A 511 7.83 -3.42 7.25
N GLY A 512 7.90 -3.40 8.58
CA GLY A 512 6.78 -3.14 9.49
C GLY A 512 5.81 -4.31 9.70
N VAL A 513 6.06 -5.48 9.09
CA VAL A 513 5.24 -6.70 9.19
C VAL A 513 6.18 -7.89 9.41
N PRO A 514 6.44 -8.33 10.65
CA PRO A 514 7.27 -9.49 10.91
C PRO A 514 6.73 -10.76 10.20
N PRO A 515 7.57 -11.58 9.54
CA PRO A 515 9.03 -11.53 9.54
C PRO A 515 9.65 -10.31 8.84
N SER A 516 10.67 -9.74 9.48
CA SER A 516 11.41 -8.54 9.09
C SER A 516 12.91 -8.82 9.27
N ASN A 517 13.78 -7.88 8.91
CA ASN A 517 15.23 -8.06 9.00
C ASN A 517 15.66 -8.46 10.43
N GLY A 518 16.09 -9.71 10.61
CA GLY A 518 16.47 -10.28 11.92
C GLY A 518 15.33 -10.56 12.91
N ILE A 519 14.05 -10.28 12.60
CA ILE A 519 12.92 -10.47 13.53
C ILE A 519 11.87 -11.40 12.91
N GLN A 520 11.45 -12.40 13.65
CA GLN A 520 10.59 -13.50 13.22
C GLN A 520 9.26 -13.55 14.00
N LEU A 521 8.27 -14.24 13.44
CA LEU A 521 7.08 -14.68 14.18
C LEU A 521 7.46 -15.79 15.16
N ILE A 522 6.98 -15.72 16.39
CA ILE A 522 7.24 -16.69 17.45
C ILE A 522 5.92 -17.33 17.88
N ASN A 523 5.88 -18.66 17.84
CA ASN A 523 4.85 -19.45 18.51
C ASN A 523 5.23 -19.60 19.99
N ASN A 524 4.63 -18.80 20.89
CA ASN A 524 4.87 -18.93 22.33
C ASN A 524 4.24 -20.20 22.94
N ARG A 525 3.31 -20.85 22.23
CA ARG A 525 2.60 -22.04 22.68
C ARG A 525 3.29 -23.35 22.25
N ASN A 526 4.39 -23.29 21.50
CA ASN A 526 5.14 -24.47 21.06
C ASN A 526 5.49 -25.39 22.24
N VAL A 527 5.31 -26.71 22.04
CA VAL A 527 5.38 -27.73 23.11
C VAL A 527 6.71 -27.74 23.86
N ALA A 528 7.82 -27.44 23.18
CA ALA A 528 9.17 -27.40 23.77
C ALA A 528 9.59 -26.00 24.28
N GLY A 529 8.63 -25.08 24.41
CA GLY A 529 8.87 -23.66 24.71
C GLY A 529 8.95 -22.79 23.44
N PRO A 530 8.92 -21.45 23.58
CA PRO A 530 8.77 -20.53 22.44
C PRO A 530 9.84 -20.67 21.35
N VAL A 531 9.41 -20.78 20.09
CA VAL A 531 10.28 -20.97 18.91
C VAL A 531 9.67 -20.27 17.68
N ARG A 532 10.46 -20.03 16.62
CA ARG A 532 9.96 -19.48 15.35
C ARG A 532 8.78 -20.27 14.80
N ASP A 533 7.73 -19.55 14.41
CA ASP A 533 6.45 -20.08 13.96
C ASP A 533 6.58 -21.17 12.89
N LEU A 534 7.32 -20.87 11.82
CA LEU A 534 7.59 -21.73 10.66
C LEU A 534 8.08 -23.14 11.00
N VAL A 535 8.85 -23.30 12.08
CA VAL A 535 9.45 -24.60 12.49
C VAL A 535 8.80 -25.19 13.74
N SER A 536 7.77 -24.53 14.27
CA SER A 536 7.14 -24.88 15.54
C SER A 536 6.07 -25.98 15.41
N ALA A 537 5.82 -26.65 16.53
CA ALA A 537 4.77 -27.65 16.68
C ALA A 537 3.53 -27.09 17.38
N SER A 538 2.36 -27.49 16.86
CA SER A 538 1.08 -27.17 17.50
C SER A 538 0.83 -28.08 18.72
N PRO A 539 0.48 -27.54 19.90
CA PRO A 539 0.10 -28.34 21.06
C PRO A 539 -0.94 -29.42 20.80
N SER A 540 -1.92 -29.15 19.93
CA SER A 540 -3.03 -30.06 19.68
C SER A 540 -2.72 -31.20 18.70
N THR A 541 -1.57 -31.17 18.03
CA THR A 541 -1.13 -32.19 17.06
C THR A 541 0.19 -32.86 17.48
N GLY A 542 1.02 -32.16 18.28
CA GLY A 542 2.31 -32.64 18.75
C GLY A 542 3.40 -32.70 17.69
N VAL A 543 3.13 -32.24 16.46
CA VAL A 543 4.05 -32.31 15.31
C VAL A 543 4.41 -30.92 14.78
N PRO A 544 5.62 -30.72 14.21
CA PRO A 544 6.04 -29.44 13.64
C PRO A 544 5.29 -29.17 12.33
N ASP A 545 4.17 -28.46 12.44
CA ASP A 545 3.18 -28.20 11.38
C ASP A 545 2.96 -26.70 11.11
N LEU A 546 4.01 -25.89 11.35
CA LEU A 546 4.02 -24.43 11.19
C LEU A 546 2.96 -23.72 12.06
N ASN A 547 2.73 -24.19 13.30
CA ASN A 547 1.72 -23.63 14.21
C ASN A 547 0.28 -23.60 13.64
N LEU A 548 -0.24 -24.75 13.22
CA LEU A 548 -1.66 -24.86 12.85
C LEU A 548 -2.61 -24.33 13.94
N ASP A 549 -2.31 -24.52 15.23
CA ASP A 549 -3.16 -24.00 16.33
C ASP A 549 -3.24 -22.46 16.33
N GLY A 550 -2.12 -21.78 16.05
CA GLY A 550 -2.10 -20.32 15.87
C GLY A 550 -2.88 -19.88 14.64
N ALA A 551 -2.72 -20.59 13.51
CA ALA A 551 -3.45 -20.29 12.27
C ALA A 551 -4.96 -20.52 12.41
N ILE A 552 -5.39 -21.56 13.11
CA ILE A 552 -6.80 -21.81 13.46
C ILE A 552 -7.32 -20.70 14.37
N CYS A 553 -6.59 -20.33 15.43
CA CYS A 553 -7.01 -19.24 16.31
C CYS A 553 -7.21 -17.92 15.54
N LEU A 554 -6.31 -17.56 14.62
CA LEU A 554 -6.48 -16.37 13.78
C LEU A 554 -7.72 -16.48 12.88
N ARG A 555 -8.03 -17.68 12.37
CA ARG A 555 -9.26 -17.93 11.60
C ARG A 555 -10.53 -17.81 12.47
N ASP A 556 -10.48 -18.30 13.69
CA ASP A 556 -11.59 -18.26 14.65
C ASP A 556 -11.88 -16.83 15.12
N LEU A 557 -10.90 -15.92 15.15
CA LEU A 557 -11.18 -14.50 15.36
C LEU A 557 -12.07 -13.90 14.24
N VAL A 558 -11.89 -14.35 12.99
CA VAL A 558 -12.67 -13.87 11.84
C VAL A 558 -14.05 -14.52 11.76
N THR A 559 -14.18 -15.81 12.14
CA THR A 559 -15.38 -16.63 11.86
C THR A 559 -16.15 -17.08 13.10
N GLY A 560 -15.55 -16.97 14.28
CA GLY A 560 -16.16 -17.32 15.56
C GLY A 560 -17.08 -16.23 16.12
N SER A 561 -17.66 -16.52 17.28
CA SER A 561 -18.65 -15.67 17.96
C SER A 561 -18.31 -15.39 19.42
N ASP A 562 -17.07 -15.65 19.85
CA ASP A 562 -16.62 -15.30 21.20
C ASP A 562 -16.26 -13.81 21.33
N ALA A 563 -15.93 -13.36 22.55
CA ALA A 563 -15.63 -11.95 22.80
C ALA A 563 -14.38 -11.44 22.07
N ALA A 564 -13.40 -12.30 21.76
CA ALA A 564 -12.20 -11.90 21.02
C ALA A 564 -12.50 -11.81 19.51
N ALA A 565 -13.25 -12.77 18.98
CA ALA A 565 -13.73 -12.75 17.60
C ALA A 565 -14.61 -11.53 17.32
N LEU A 566 -15.59 -11.25 18.18
CA LEU A 566 -16.46 -10.07 18.07
C LEU A 566 -15.67 -8.75 18.19
N LYS A 567 -14.63 -8.69 19.04
CA LYS A 567 -13.74 -7.51 19.14
C LYS A 567 -12.98 -7.27 17.84
N LEU A 568 -12.44 -8.34 17.23
CA LEU A 568 -11.75 -8.26 15.95
C LEU A 568 -12.69 -7.86 14.81
N GLN A 569 -13.88 -8.49 14.73
CA GLN A 569 -14.88 -8.22 13.69
C GLN A 569 -15.38 -6.77 13.77
N ALA A 570 -15.62 -6.24 14.97
CA ALA A 570 -15.91 -4.82 15.15
C ALA A 570 -14.78 -3.91 14.66
N GLY A 571 -13.52 -4.30 14.85
CA GLY A 571 -12.36 -3.61 14.28
C GLY A 571 -12.32 -3.64 12.75
N VAL A 572 -12.68 -4.77 12.13
CA VAL A 572 -12.82 -4.92 10.67
C VAL A 572 -13.98 -4.08 10.13
N ASP A 573 -15.10 -4.00 10.83
CA ASP A 573 -16.27 -3.25 10.36
C ASP A 573 -16.09 -1.72 10.40
N GLU A 574 -15.11 -1.22 11.16
CA GLU A 574 -14.67 0.17 11.07
C GLU A 574 -13.88 0.50 9.78
N THR A 575 -13.32 -0.50 9.09
CA THR A 575 -12.43 -0.27 7.93
C THR A 575 -13.15 -0.36 6.60
N ARG A 576 -14.44 -0.71 6.59
CA ARG A 576 -15.22 -0.87 5.34
C ARG A 576 -15.29 0.43 4.52
N ARG A 577 -15.45 0.26 3.22
CA ARG A 577 -15.59 1.30 2.19
C ARG A 577 -16.95 1.20 1.52
N ASN A 578 -17.45 2.31 0.99
CA ASN A 578 -18.83 2.41 0.47
C ASN A 578 -18.90 2.55 -1.07
N GLY A 579 -17.75 2.69 -1.75
CA GLY A 579 -17.67 2.83 -3.21
C GLY A 579 -18.03 4.22 -3.75
N ASN A 580 -18.45 5.17 -2.91
CA ASN A 580 -18.84 6.52 -3.33
C ASN A 580 -17.60 7.44 -3.41
N LEU A 581 -16.97 7.46 -4.58
CA LEU A 581 -15.84 8.33 -4.92
C LEU A 581 -16.28 9.78 -5.23
N ARG A 582 -17.55 10.13 -4.97
CA ARG A 582 -18.15 11.46 -5.15
C ARG A 582 -18.08 11.96 -6.60
N GLY A 583 -18.16 11.04 -7.57
CA GLY A 583 -18.11 11.33 -9.01
C GLY A 583 -16.75 11.86 -9.49
N LYS A 584 -15.68 11.64 -8.71
CA LYS A 584 -14.30 11.98 -9.09
C LYS A 584 -13.82 11.04 -10.22
N PRO A 585 -13.07 11.53 -11.23
CA PRO A 585 -12.39 10.66 -12.19
C PRO A 585 -11.42 9.71 -11.47
N ALA A 586 -11.56 8.41 -11.73
CA ALA A 586 -10.78 7.39 -11.03
C ALA A 586 -10.32 6.25 -11.96
N ILE A 587 -9.11 5.75 -11.73
CA ILE A 587 -8.60 4.51 -12.33
C ILE A 587 -8.07 3.58 -11.24
N ILE A 588 -8.53 2.33 -11.26
CA ILE A 588 -7.91 1.21 -10.54
C ILE A 588 -7.23 0.32 -11.58
N VAL A 589 -5.95 0.02 -11.37
CA VAL A 589 -5.21 -1.01 -12.09
C VAL A 589 -4.99 -2.20 -11.16
N HIS A 590 -5.12 -3.44 -11.62
CA HIS A 590 -4.81 -4.62 -10.78
C HIS A 590 -4.29 -5.77 -11.65
N GLY A 591 -3.17 -6.38 -11.24
CA GLY A 591 -2.67 -7.61 -11.85
C GLY A 591 -3.56 -8.83 -11.56
N ARG A 592 -4.05 -9.53 -12.58
CA ARG A 592 -4.95 -10.70 -12.42
C ARG A 592 -4.36 -11.79 -11.53
N ALA A 593 -3.05 -11.99 -11.61
CA ALA A 593 -2.35 -13.06 -10.89
C ALA A 593 -2.01 -12.67 -9.44
N ASP A 594 -2.54 -11.57 -8.90
CA ASP A 594 -2.33 -11.22 -7.49
C ASP A 594 -2.81 -12.36 -6.57
N ALA A 595 -1.90 -12.86 -5.74
CA ALA A 595 -2.14 -13.89 -4.73
C ALA A 595 -2.09 -13.36 -3.29
N LEU A 596 -1.68 -12.09 -3.08
CA LEU A 596 -1.79 -11.39 -1.80
C LEU A 596 -3.16 -10.72 -1.67
N LEU A 597 -3.63 -10.02 -2.70
CA LEU A 597 -4.91 -9.29 -2.71
C LEU A 597 -5.82 -9.75 -3.86
N PRO A 598 -6.34 -10.99 -3.84
CA PRO A 598 -7.07 -11.56 -4.98
C PRO A 598 -8.11 -10.60 -5.57
N VAL A 599 -8.04 -10.37 -6.88
CA VAL A 599 -8.90 -9.43 -7.62
C VAL A 599 -10.41 -9.63 -7.35
N SER A 600 -10.81 -10.86 -7.03
CA SER A 600 -12.15 -11.31 -6.68
C SER A 600 -12.63 -10.85 -5.29
N HIS A 601 -11.73 -10.37 -4.44
CA HIS A 601 -12.04 -9.79 -3.13
C HIS A 601 -11.92 -8.28 -3.09
N THR A 602 -11.02 -7.72 -3.89
CA THR A 602 -10.69 -6.29 -3.87
C THR A 602 -11.32 -5.55 -5.07
N SER A 603 -10.60 -5.42 -6.19
CA SER A 603 -10.94 -4.45 -7.23
C SER A 603 -12.15 -4.81 -8.08
N ARG A 604 -12.40 -6.09 -8.38
CA ARG A 604 -13.61 -6.50 -9.13
C ARG A 604 -14.90 -6.14 -8.36
N PRO A 605 -15.11 -6.60 -7.11
CA PRO A 605 -16.31 -6.23 -6.37
C PRO A 605 -16.33 -4.76 -5.93
N TYR A 606 -15.19 -4.08 -5.72
CA TYR A 606 -15.18 -2.64 -5.47
C TYR A 606 -15.62 -1.81 -6.69
N TYR A 607 -15.18 -2.21 -7.90
CA TYR A 607 -15.68 -1.59 -9.13
C TYR A 607 -17.21 -1.70 -9.21
N ALA A 608 -17.75 -2.91 -9.00
CA ALA A 608 -19.19 -3.12 -8.97
C ALA A 608 -19.89 -2.25 -7.89
N LEU A 609 -19.32 -2.15 -6.69
CA LEU A 609 -19.87 -1.35 -5.59
C LEU A 609 -19.92 0.14 -5.97
N ASN A 610 -18.87 0.68 -6.57
CA ASN A 610 -18.87 2.06 -7.07
C ASN A 610 -19.94 2.28 -8.16
N LYS A 611 -20.10 1.36 -9.12
CA LYS A 611 -21.16 1.46 -10.14
C LYS A 611 -22.56 1.43 -9.54
N VAL A 612 -22.79 0.67 -8.46
CA VAL A 612 -24.05 0.70 -7.70
C VAL A 612 -24.22 2.01 -6.91
N ALA A 613 -23.18 2.47 -6.22
CA ALA A 613 -23.24 3.64 -5.34
C ALA A 613 -23.41 4.97 -6.09
N GLU A 614 -22.79 5.13 -7.26
CA GLU A 614 -22.80 6.39 -8.03
C GLU A 614 -23.66 6.32 -9.30
N GLY A 615 -24.00 5.13 -9.79
CA GLY A 615 -24.76 4.93 -11.02
C GLY A 615 -24.12 5.65 -12.21
N ALA A 616 -24.89 6.53 -12.87
CA ALA A 616 -24.43 7.32 -14.01
C ALA A 616 -23.37 8.39 -13.65
N ALA A 617 -23.19 8.74 -12.37
CA ALA A 617 -22.13 9.65 -11.94
C ALA A 617 -20.77 8.95 -11.80
N SER A 618 -20.72 7.61 -11.86
CA SER A 618 -19.47 6.86 -11.76
C SER A 618 -18.53 7.15 -12.93
N LYS A 619 -17.35 7.69 -12.59
CA LYS A 619 -16.21 7.91 -13.49
C LYS A 619 -15.04 6.97 -13.16
N LEU A 620 -15.30 5.86 -12.46
CA LEU A 620 -14.31 4.84 -12.19
C LEU A 620 -14.08 3.97 -13.43
N SER A 621 -12.81 3.79 -13.76
CA SER A 621 -12.32 2.85 -14.77
C SER A 621 -11.53 1.74 -14.08
N TYR A 622 -11.80 0.48 -14.39
CA TYR A 622 -11.05 -0.66 -13.87
C TYR A 622 -10.25 -1.33 -14.99
N ILE A 623 -8.93 -1.47 -14.78
CA ILE A 623 -8.01 -2.10 -15.71
C ILE A 623 -7.44 -3.37 -15.05
N GLU A 624 -7.88 -4.54 -15.51
CA GLU A 624 -7.36 -5.83 -15.04
C GLU A 624 -6.23 -6.31 -15.97
N VAL A 625 -5.00 -6.31 -15.49
CA VAL A 625 -3.80 -6.58 -16.27
C VAL A 625 -3.45 -8.06 -16.19
N THR A 626 -3.41 -8.78 -17.32
CA THR A 626 -2.99 -10.18 -17.32
C THR A 626 -1.49 -10.29 -17.06
N ASN A 627 -1.01 -11.46 -16.61
CA ASN A 627 0.41 -11.72 -16.35
C ASN A 627 1.10 -10.64 -15.48
N ALA A 628 0.39 -10.08 -14.50
CA ALA A 628 0.92 -9.12 -13.53
C ALA A 628 0.37 -9.45 -12.14
N GLN A 629 1.11 -9.05 -11.10
CA GLN A 629 0.90 -9.47 -9.70
C GLN A 629 1.56 -8.48 -8.72
N HIS A 630 1.24 -8.63 -7.42
CA HIS A 630 1.54 -7.65 -6.36
C HIS A 630 3.00 -7.23 -6.16
N PHE A 631 3.94 -8.14 -6.42
CA PHE A 631 5.35 -7.98 -6.03
C PHE A 631 6.22 -7.77 -7.26
N ASP A 632 6.17 -6.60 -7.89
CA ASP A 632 7.07 -6.25 -9.00
C ASP A 632 8.55 -6.50 -8.62
N ALA A 633 8.93 -6.21 -7.37
CA ALA A 633 10.25 -6.55 -6.82
C ALA A 633 10.66 -8.02 -6.99
N PHE A 634 9.74 -8.99 -6.99
CA PHE A 634 10.06 -10.41 -7.18
C PHE A 634 10.40 -10.75 -8.64
N ILE A 635 9.91 -9.98 -9.61
CA ILE A 635 10.31 -10.06 -11.02
C ILE A 635 11.81 -9.69 -11.15
N GLY A 636 12.26 -8.73 -10.34
CA GLY A 636 13.66 -8.31 -10.23
C GLY A 636 14.58 -9.21 -9.41
N LEU A 637 14.15 -10.42 -9.01
CA LEU A 637 14.95 -11.41 -8.27
C LEU A 637 15.22 -12.71 -9.07
N PRO A 638 15.67 -12.67 -10.35
CA PRO A 638 15.76 -13.84 -11.22
C PRO A 638 16.65 -14.98 -10.68
N ALA A 639 17.64 -14.68 -9.85
CA ALA A 639 18.52 -15.69 -9.24
C ALA A 639 17.89 -16.42 -8.01
N VAL A 640 16.89 -15.81 -7.36
CA VAL A 640 16.22 -16.35 -6.15
C VAL A 640 14.85 -16.91 -6.50
N LEU A 641 14.15 -16.25 -7.42
CA LEU A 641 12.79 -16.55 -7.87
C LEU A 641 12.75 -16.72 -9.41
N PRO A 642 13.59 -17.59 -10.00
CA PRO A 642 13.57 -17.84 -11.44
C PRO A 642 12.17 -18.26 -11.88
N GLY A 643 11.68 -17.62 -12.94
CA GLY A 643 10.33 -17.83 -13.45
C GLY A 643 9.43 -16.61 -13.25
N TYR A 644 9.62 -15.79 -12.23
CA TYR A 644 8.86 -14.52 -12.13
C TYR A 644 9.17 -13.60 -13.31
N ASP A 645 10.46 -13.51 -13.66
CA ASP A 645 11.02 -12.75 -14.76
C ASP A 645 10.39 -13.08 -16.12
N SER A 646 10.17 -14.37 -16.39
CA SER A 646 9.66 -14.89 -17.66
C SER A 646 8.13 -14.95 -17.72
N ARG A 647 7.45 -15.03 -16.57
CA ARG A 647 5.98 -15.18 -16.45
C ARG A 647 5.23 -13.88 -16.25
N PHE A 648 5.83 -12.85 -15.63
CA PHE A 648 5.13 -11.62 -15.26
C PHE A 648 5.73 -10.35 -15.88
N VAL A 649 4.91 -9.32 -16.03
CA VAL A 649 5.31 -7.96 -16.40
C VAL A 649 5.11 -7.00 -15.21
N PRO A 650 5.93 -5.94 -15.06
CA PRO A 650 5.77 -5.01 -13.94
C PRO A 650 4.47 -4.21 -13.99
N LEU A 651 3.67 -4.27 -12.92
CA LEU A 651 2.41 -3.52 -12.81
C LEU A 651 2.65 -2.01 -12.63
N HIS A 652 3.80 -1.60 -12.09
CA HIS A 652 4.12 -0.18 -11.85
C HIS A 652 4.08 0.68 -13.14
N VAL A 653 4.40 0.09 -14.30
CA VAL A 653 4.23 0.74 -15.62
C VAL A 653 2.80 1.25 -15.82
N TYR A 654 1.82 0.50 -15.34
CA TYR A 654 0.41 0.82 -15.47
C TYR A 654 -0.11 1.79 -14.42
N LEU A 655 0.48 1.83 -13.22
CA LEU A 655 0.23 2.91 -12.27
C LEU A 655 0.59 4.28 -12.88
N ASN A 656 1.78 4.39 -13.49
CA ASN A 656 2.21 5.63 -14.13
C ASN A 656 1.27 6.05 -15.26
N ARG A 657 0.82 5.11 -16.09
CA ARG A 657 -0.20 5.35 -17.14
C ARG A 657 -1.56 5.75 -16.57
N ALA A 658 -1.97 5.21 -15.43
CA ALA A 658 -3.20 5.60 -14.75
C ALA A 658 -3.12 7.03 -14.20
N LEU A 659 -1.98 7.38 -13.60
CA LEU A 659 -1.68 8.73 -13.13
C LEU A 659 -1.67 9.75 -14.29
N ASP A 660 -1.04 9.42 -15.41
CA ASP A 660 -1.04 10.26 -16.61
C ASP A 660 -2.46 10.48 -17.17
N ALA A 661 -3.29 9.43 -17.24
CA ALA A 661 -4.66 9.54 -17.70
C ALA A 661 -5.55 10.39 -16.77
N VAL A 662 -5.43 10.23 -15.46
CA VAL A 662 -6.17 11.05 -14.48
C VAL A 662 -5.68 12.49 -14.50
N TYR A 663 -4.38 12.74 -14.61
CA TYR A 663 -3.83 14.09 -14.77
C TYR A 663 -4.34 14.75 -16.06
N ALA A 664 -4.34 14.04 -17.19
CA ALA A 664 -4.87 14.56 -18.45
C ALA A 664 -6.37 14.87 -18.36
N ASN A 665 -7.15 14.04 -17.65
CA ASN A 665 -8.57 14.31 -17.38
C ASN A 665 -8.76 15.60 -16.57
N LEU A 666 -8.04 15.76 -15.46
CA LEU A 666 -8.14 16.95 -14.60
C LEU A 666 -7.61 18.22 -15.27
N LYS A 667 -6.56 18.11 -16.10
CA LYS A 667 -5.92 19.27 -16.74
C LYS A 667 -6.60 19.73 -18.03
N SER A 668 -7.19 18.82 -18.79
CA SER A 668 -7.67 19.09 -20.16
C SER A 668 -9.04 18.48 -20.50
N GLY A 669 -9.68 17.77 -19.57
CA GLY A 669 -10.95 17.08 -19.83
C GLY A 669 -10.82 15.80 -20.68
N THR A 670 -9.60 15.33 -20.94
CA THR A 670 -9.36 14.09 -21.72
C THR A 670 -10.09 12.90 -21.06
N PRO A 671 -10.97 12.16 -21.77
CA PRO A 671 -11.67 11.01 -21.19
C PRO A 671 -10.74 9.93 -20.66
N LEU A 672 -11.11 9.30 -19.54
CA LEU A 672 -10.42 8.11 -19.04
C LEU A 672 -10.68 6.91 -19.98
N PRO A 673 -9.76 5.94 -20.07
CA PRO A 673 -9.96 4.72 -20.86
C PRO A 673 -11.12 3.88 -20.30
N GLY A 674 -11.88 3.23 -21.18
CA GLY A 674 -12.93 2.29 -20.75
C GLY A 674 -12.39 1.16 -19.88
N SER A 675 -13.22 0.62 -18.97
CA SER A 675 -12.83 -0.51 -18.11
C SER A 675 -12.53 -1.74 -18.96
N GLN A 676 -11.37 -2.36 -18.78
CA GLN A 676 -10.87 -3.40 -19.68
C GLN A 676 -9.98 -4.44 -19.01
N VAL A 677 -10.02 -5.66 -19.53
CA VAL A 677 -8.94 -6.64 -19.43
C VAL A 677 -7.83 -6.21 -20.38
N LEU A 678 -6.64 -5.98 -19.84
CA LEU A 678 -5.47 -5.62 -20.62
C LEU A 678 -4.56 -6.84 -20.79
N ARG A 679 -4.61 -7.44 -21.97
CA ARG A 679 -3.87 -8.67 -22.32
C ARG A 679 -2.41 -8.35 -22.63
N THR A 680 -1.56 -8.56 -21.63
CA THR A 680 -0.10 -8.43 -21.75
C THR A 680 0.52 -9.70 -22.34
N VAL A 681 1.79 -9.63 -22.73
CA VAL A 681 2.55 -10.79 -23.20
C VAL A 681 3.74 -11.01 -22.26
N PRO A 682 3.86 -12.16 -21.57
CA PRO A 682 5.03 -12.48 -20.75
C PRO A 682 6.33 -12.40 -21.55
N ARG A 683 7.45 -12.14 -20.89
CA ARG A 683 8.77 -12.09 -21.56
C ARG A 683 9.21 -13.46 -22.07
N GLY A 684 8.77 -14.54 -21.43
CA GLY A 684 9.09 -15.91 -21.81
C GLY A 684 10.58 -16.22 -21.67
N GLY A 685 11.09 -17.13 -22.50
CA GLY A 685 12.49 -17.56 -22.46
C GLY A 685 12.80 -18.47 -21.27
N THR A 686 14.07 -18.48 -20.85
CA THR A 686 14.55 -19.30 -19.74
C THR A 686 14.25 -18.61 -18.41
N ALA A 687 13.67 -19.34 -17.45
CA ALA A 687 13.42 -18.86 -16.09
C ALA A 687 14.73 -18.42 -15.40
N GLY A 688 14.77 -17.18 -14.91
CA GLY A 688 15.97 -16.54 -14.34
C GLY A 688 16.88 -15.88 -15.39
N ALA A 689 16.51 -15.90 -16.67
CA ALA A 689 17.21 -15.27 -17.78
C ALA A 689 16.23 -14.85 -18.90
N ALA A 690 15.07 -14.30 -18.53
CA ALA A 690 14.09 -13.76 -19.46
C ALA A 690 14.70 -12.65 -20.35
N PRO A 691 14.26 -12.52 -21.62
CA PRO A 691 14.72 -11.45 -22.51
C PRO A 691 14.29 -10.07 -22.00
N ALA A 692 14.91 -9.01 -22.53
CA ALA A 692 14.54 -7.64 -22.20
C ALA A 692 13.09 -7.32 -22.61
N ILE A 693 12.40 -6.57 -21.75
CA ILE A 693 11.01 -6.15 -21.95
C ILE A 693 10.89 -5.20 -23.16
N THR A 694 9.78 -5.31 -23.88
CA THR A 694 9.45 -4.46 -25.03
C THR A 694 8.06 -3.87 -24.89
N ALA A 695 7.73 -2.87 -25.70
CA ALA A 695 6.37 -2.32 -25.76
C ALA A 695 5.29 -3.36 -26.10
N ALA A 696 5.65 -4.46 -26.78
CA ALA A 696 4.74 -5.57 -27.07
C ALA A 696 4.38 -6.41 -25.83
N ASN A 697 5.25 -6.44 -24.81
CA ASN A 697 4.96 -7.08 -23.54
C ASN A 697 3.97 -6.26 -22.70
N VAL A 698 4.08 -4.92 -22.77
CA VAL A 698 3.32 -3.97 -21.94
C VAL A 698 2.43 -3.02 -22.77
N PRO A 699 1.39 -3.52 -23.46
CA PRO A 699 0.51 -2.72 -24.32
C PRO A 699 -0.15 -1.56 -23.55
N ALA A 700 -0.43 -0.45 -24.25
CA ALA A 700 -1.08 0.72 -23.67
C ALA A 700 -2.58 0.50 -23.38
N PHE A 701 -3.18 1.34 -22.53
CA PHE A 701 -4.62 1.35 -22.34
C PHE A 701 -5.35 1.74 -23.63
N VAL A 702 -6.44 1.05 -23.95
CA VAL A 702 -7.31 1.39 -25.09
C VAL A 702 -8.41 2.32 -24.61
N ALA A 703 -8.64 3.44 -25.31
CA ALA A 703 -9.70 4.40 -24.95
C ALA A 703 -11.10 3.76 -24.98
N THR A 704 -11.36 2.91 -25.99
CA THR A 704 -12.58 2.11 -26.12
C THR A 704 -12.17 0.65 -26.36
N PRO A 705 -12.21 -0.22 -25.33
CA PRO A 705 -11.82 -1.62 -25.48
C PRO A 705 -12.77 -2.38 -26.41
N GLY A 706 -12.23 -3.38 -27.11
CA GLY A 706 -13.03 -4.31 -27.91
C GLY A 706 -13.93 -5.19 -27.04
N ALA A 707 -14.99 -5.77 -27.61
CA ALA A 707 -15.98 -6.54 -26.85
C ALA A 707 -15.41 -7.76 -26.09
N ALA A 708 -14.28 -8.32 -26.53
CA ALA A 708 -13.58 -9.42 -25.87
C ALA A 708 -12.71 -9.00 -24.67
N ASP A 709 -12.52 -7.69 -24.48
CA ASP A 709 -11.68 -7.09 -23.43
C ASP A 709 -12.46 -6.13 -22.54
N ALA A 710 -13.59 -5.58 -23.00
CA ALA A 710 -14.43 -4.66 -22.23
C ALA A 710 -14.98 -5.30 -20.96
N ILE A 711 -14.69 -4.72 -19.80
CA ILE A 711 -15.27 -5.14 -18.52
C ILE A 711 -16.71 -4.64 -18.44
N GLY A 712 -17.65 -5.56 -18.38
CA GLY A 712 -19.09 -5.27 -18.35
C GLY A 712 -19.61 -5.03 -16.94
N PHE A 713 -20.66 -4.22 -16.83
CA PHE A 713 -21.46 -4.07 -15.61
C PHE A 713 -22.95 -4.03 -15.95
N SER A 714 -23.77 -4.78 -15.22
CA SER A 714 -25.24 -4.80 -15.37
C SER A 714 -25.94 -5.13 -14.06
N GLY A 715 -26.97 -4.35 -13.70
CA GLY A 715 -27.63 -4.47 -12.40
C GLY A 715 -26.68 -4.14 -11.25
N SER A 716 -26.20 -5.18 -10.56
CA SER A 716 -25.12 -5.11 -9.57
C SER A 716 -23.97 -6.09 -9.86
N THR A 717 -23.94 -6.69 -11.06
CA THR A 717 -22.95 -7.69 -11.46
C THR A 717 -21.87 -7.07 -12.35
N VAL A 718 -20.60 -7.18 -11.95
CA VAL A 718 -19.45 -6.98 -12.86
C VAL A 718 -19.15 -8.29 -13.59
N THR A 719 -18.84 -8.21 -14.88
CA THR A 719 -18.42 -9.35 -15.72
C THR A 719 -17.06 -9.06 -16.32
N ILE A 720 -16.07 -9.87 -15.96
CA ILE A 720 -14.72 -9.79 -16.48
C ILE A 720 -14.58 -10.82 -17.62
N PRO A 721 -14.18 -10.40 -18.85
CA PRO A 721 -13.89 -11.33 -19.93
C PRO A 721 -12.76 -12.31 -19.59
N ASP A 722 -12.88 -13.55 -20.06
CA ASP A 722 -11.91 -14.66 -19.85
C ASP A 722 -10.51 -14.35 -20.40
#